data_AF-A0A356J384-F1
#
_entry.id   AF-A0A356J384-F1
#
_cell.length_a   1.000
_cell.length_b   1.000
_cell.length_c   1.000
_cell.angle_alpha   90.00
_cell.angle_beta   90.00
_cell.angle_gamma   90.00
#
_symmetry.space_group_name_H-M   'P 1'
#
loop_
_entity.id
_entity.type
_entity.pdbx_description
1 polymer ?
#
loop_
_entity_poly.entity_id
_entity_poly.type
_entity_poly.pdbx_seq_one_letter_code
_entity_poly.pdbx_strand_id
1 'polypeptide(L)'
;MPVVRGDDGDGVAACGQRRVPGGSLAAGSGAQRRRLGRVLGNQRTGRFAIPALVHDGGRKCPLRGLPVVRGGHGRRHSSRGGRAEGLARLRLPSSCRRRLASRRRSEGRQAGAIRRAAHPRRTAASEVLLQRGGTVKRRLSACVCAGLAWALASFAANRPETWFHLIGGNVSKEGLTADLEAIKTAGIGGVHLFHGQMGEERTWPGVTNPVPCLSAGWDAMVVHAAAECKRLGLSFKMQNCPGWSMSGGPWVRPENAMRNLCFSRTDVRRGGPVRLAPPAEASDHPARDYRDLFVLAFPTPKDDAAGWLKPAEVAAPAPQARLFSFAEPVTVRTLEIPSTSELNHDRTYDPEATVVFEAEMEPGVWRTVVREALPPGNWQDNRKGGARQTLACDEATARCWRLTIQSKDPVKLGEVQLLSAARMEHWEGLAGWTVRGLVDRGEPKQNPACWIDAEAIVDLTGRMRPDGSLDWTPPDGRTWTVLRIGHVNGLYRNGPAPKEATGWECSKLSPKGIEANYAAYIGRLAEGPLKGLLQGLVVDSWECYRDNWTDGLDGIFKTRCGYDPVRRLPSVFGWVVGSLSETARFLRDWRGLLGDLVEENYYGRLAELAHADGLTVQYETAFGDALAGDLLAYWKHADVPMCEFWRPTAPTGVGSADFKAVLPCVSAAHVYGKKRVAAEALTNCALDWNEALRDFKPVLDRHFAKGVTFPVFHTYTHNPQVGFKKPGTSFGYFIGTPFLRGQTWWNFMPLFTDYCARCTDFLEAGLPVVDVLRVLGDGLGHKPSEKTPHFGNRFKDDYVNRDVLLNRLAVKDGRLVLPDGMSYSVLWIPEGTYLDAASRAKIDVLTRAGARVVAGGDPTAGLVPDVASPGDALVWYHRKTANAEDLYFVAAPDAPVAGTVRFRGRPVELALEAGESRFVRFSAGGVVSVTDPVTGCPPVEIPAGAAVELGGFAPGAMRATFAFAARRGARTVIDLGRVEQCAEVFLDGAPVGRLWCAPYRLDLTERVTDGTNRLEVVVTATWHNRLVREAALPEAERTTWTLCGPKATDPLKPAGLYGPVRIATDRIDD
;
A
#
# COMPACT_ATOMS: atom_id res chain seq x y z
N MET A 1 50.80 -11.84 -28.91
CA MET A 1 51.33 -13.08 -29.52
C MET A 1 50.57 -14.26 -28.93
N PRO A 2 50.43 -15.39 -29.65
CA PRO A 2 49.75 -16.60 -29.16
C PRO A 2 50.70 -17.52 -28.36
N VAL A 3 50.20 -18.73 -28.02
CA VAL A 3 50.86 -19.95 -27.47
C VAL A 3 50.67 -20.20 -25.95
N VAL A 4 50.39 -21.44 -25.44
CA VAL A 4 49.55 -22.57 -25.92
C VAL A 4 49.39 -23.67 -24.82
N ARG A 5 48.22 -24.36 -24.78
CA ARG A 5 47.91 -25.67 -24.11
C ARG A 5 48.14 -25.83 -22.59
N GLY A 6 47.59 -26.85 -21.91
CA GLY A 6 46.69 -27.94 -22.33
C GLY A 6 45.67 -28.29 -21.22
N ASP A 7 44.51 -28.90 -21.50
CA ASP A 7 44.25 -30.28 -22.00
C ASP A 7 44.41 -31.31 -20.84
N ASP A 8 43.53 -32.29 -20.57
CA ASP A 8 42.31 -32.82 -21.22
C ASP A 8 41.08 -32.70 -20.25
N GLY A 9 39.78 -32.81 -20.58
CA GLY A 9 39.04 -33.68 -21.52
C GLY A 9 38.27 -34.75 -20.70
N ASP A 10 37.03 -35.16 -20.96
CA ASP A 10 36.01 -34.88 -22.01
C ASP A 10 34.59 -35.10 -21.35
N GLY A 11 33.40 -35.21 -21.95
CA GLY A 11 32.93 -35.19 -23.34
C GLY A 11 31.45 -35.57 -23.45
N VAL A 12 30.65 -34.87 -24.29
CA VAL A 12 29.23 -35.23 -24.59
C VAL A 12 28.91 -34.94 -26.07
N ALA A 13 28.09 -35.81 -26.69
CA ALA A 13 27.83 -35.86 -28.14
C ALA A 13 26.81 -34.81 -28.67
N ALA A 14 26.58 -34.84 -30.00
CA ALA A 14 26.08 -33.69 -30.78
C ALA A 14 24.92 -34.01 -31.76
N CYS A 15 24.59 -33.01 -32.59
CA CYS A 15 23.71 -33.02 -33.79
C CYS A 15 22.19 -32.79 -33.55
N GLY A 16 21.47 -31.98 -34.35
CA GLY A 16 21.89 -30.96 -35.32
C GLY A 16 20.98 -30.78 -36.57
N GLN A 17 21.04 -29.59 -37.20
CA GLN A 17 20.55 -29.25 -38.56
C GLN A 17 19.01 -29.20 -38.76
N ARG A 18 18.37 -28.53 -39.75
CA ARG A 18 18.71 -27.63 -40.90
C ARG A 18 17.38 -26.89 -41.31
N ARG A 19 17.27 -25.79 -42.08
CA ARG A 19 18.23 -24.82 -42.72
C ARG A 19 17.66 -23.38 -42.54
N VAL A 20 17.39 -22.43 -43.45
CA VAL A 20 17.45 -22.17 -44.93
C VAL A 20 17.82 -20.63 -45.12
N PRO A 21 17.74 -19.92 -46.28
CA PRO A 21 18.37 -18.60 -46.49
C PRO A 21 17.37 -17.41 -46.62
N GLY A 22 17.74 -16.14 -46.88
CA GLY A 22 19.07 -15.49 -46.95
C GLY A 22 19.30 -14.62 -48.22
N GLY A 23 19.83 -13.39 -48.04
CA GLY A 23 20.19 -12.41 -49.11
C GLY A 23 19.15 -11.29 -49.35
N SER A 24 19.46 -10.15 -50.00
CA SER A 24 20.76 -9.60 -50.45
C SER A 24 20.64 -8.14 -50.96
N LEU A 25 21.61 -7.25 -50.65
CA LEU A 25 21.93 -5.94 -51.34
C LEU A 25 20.82 -4.84 -51.37
N ALA A 26 21.07 -3.55 -51.66
CA ALA A 26 22.23 -2.67 -51.48
C ALA A 26 21.87 -1.16 -51.57
N ALA A 27 22.77 -0.31 -51.04
CA ALA A 27 23.13 1.10 -51.34
C ALA A 27 22.19 2.09 -52.11
N GLY A 28 22.22 3.37 -51.70
CA GLY A 28 21.65 4.50 -52.47
C GLY A 28 21.20 5.71 -51.64
N SER A 29 22.07 6.35 -50.84
CA SER A 29 22.67 7.66 -51.18
C SER A 29 21.70 8.81 -51.54
N GLY A 30 21.45 9.71 -50.57
CA GLY A 30 20.81 11.01 -50.81
C GLY A 30 21.24 12.00 -49.72
N ALA A 31 22.06 13.00 -50.07
CA ALA A 31 22.73 13.85 -49.09
C ALA A 31 22.79 15.33 -49.53
N GLN A 32 23.08 16.20 -48.55
CA GLN A 32 23.24 17.66 -48.65
C GLN A 32 21.89 18.44 -48.71
N ARG A 33 21.78 19.68 -48.19
CA ARG A 33 22.84 20.57 -47.70
C ARG A 33 22.40 21.49 -46.54
N ARG A 34 23.22 21.48 -45.48
CA ARG A 34 23.51 22.50 -44.44
C ARG A 34 22.73 23.85 -44.46
N ARG A 35 22.38 24.31 -43.25
CA ARG A 35 23.06 25.48 -42.62
C ARG A 35 23.08 25.35 -41.09
N LEU A 36 24.13 25.86 -40.46
CA LEU A 36 24.28 25.94 -39.00
C LEU A 36 24.04 27.37 -38.52
N GLY A 37 23.54 27.51 -37.29
CA GLY A 37 23.58 28.71 -36.46
C GLY A 37 23.61 28.28 -34.99
N ARG A 38 24.57 28.79 -34.22
CA ARG A 38 24.86 28.40 -32.82
C ARG A 38 25.39 29.63 -32.07
N VAL A 39 25.44 29.55 -30.73
CA VAL A 39 26.21 30.41 -29.79
C VAL A 39 25.49 31.63 -29.19
N LEU A 40 25.40 31.64 -27.84
CA LEU A 40 25.07 32.75 -26.90
C LEU A 40 23.69 33.43 -27.00
N GLY A 41 23.14 34.06 -25.95
CA GLY A 41 23.55 34.07 -24.54
C GLY A 41 22.93 35.23 -23.72
N ASN A 42 22.85 35.05 -22.39
CA ASN A 42 22.57 36.06 -21.34
C ASN A 42 21.16 36.74 -21.21
N GLN A 43 20.57 36.52 -20.02
CA GLN A 43 20.01 37.49 -19.07
C GLN A 43 18.86 38.50 -19.39
N ARG A 44 17.98 38.59 -18.37
CA ARG A 44 17.27 39.78 -17.81
C ARG A 44 15.82 40.13 -18.24
N THR A 45 15.01 40.23 -17.17
CA THR A 45 13.88 41.17 -16.94
C THR A 45 12.71 41.23 -17.92
N GLY A 46 11.59 40.64 -17.50
CA GLY A 46 10.24 41.06 -17.90
C GLY A 46 9.39 41.36 -16.66
N ARG A 47 9.06 42.64 -16.42
CA ARG A 47 8.05 43.02 -15.40
C ARG A 47 6.66 42.81 -16.01
N PHE A 48 5.80 42.04 -15.37
CA PHE A 48 4.37 42.05 -15.70
C PHE A 48 3.65 43.14 -14.91
N ALA A 49 3.11 44.13 -15.63
CA ALA A 49 2.24 45.16 -15.09
C ALA A 49 0.77 44.73 -15.25
N ILE A 50 -0.08 45.15 -14.31
CA ILE A 50 -1.52 44.87 -14.31
C ILE A 50 -2.23 45.88 -15.23
N PRO A 51 -3.10 45.44 -16.16
CA PRO A 51 -4.00 46.36 -16.86
C PRO A 51 -5.14 46.77 -15.91
N ALA A 52 -5.27 48.06 -15.64
CA ALA A 52 -6.43 48.61 -14.94
C ALA A 52 -7.62 48.75 -15.91
N LEU A 53 -8.84 48.50 -15.43
CA LEU A 53 -10.07 48.89 -16.11
C LEU A 53 -10.77 50.00 -15.32
N VAL A 54 -11.14 51.05 -16.02
CA VAL A 54 -11.81 52.23 -15.47
C VAL A 54 -13.28 52.21 -15.89
N HIS A 55 -14.18 52.47 -14.94
CA HIS A 55 -15.46 53.10 -15.23
C HIS A 55 -15.81 54.06 -14.08
N ASP A 56 -16.26 55.26 -14.46
CA ASP A 56 -16.58 56.38 -13.55
C ASP A 56 -18.10 56.65 -13.54
N GLY A 57 -18.61 57.36 -12.52
CA GLY A 57 -20.03 57.72 -12.41
C GLY A 57 -20.57 57.91 -10.97
N GLY A 58 -19.84 58.59 -10.07
CA GLY A 58 -20.25 58.75 -8.66
C GLY A 58 -21.32 59.82 -8.36
N ARG A 59 -21.87 59.82 -7.12
CA ARG A 59 -22.64 60.95 -6.55
C ARG A 59 -22.40 61.16 -5.03
N LYS A 60 -21.79 62.32 -4.73
CA LYS A 60 -21.89 63.22 -3.55
C LYS A 60 -22.12 62.67 -2.11
N CYS A 61 -21.16 63.04 -1.24
CA CYS A 61 -21.14 63.16 0.25
C CYS A 61 -22.29 64.05 0.84
N PRO A 62 -22.46 64.29 2.18
CA PRO A 62 -21.42 64.31 3.25
C PRO A 62 -21.74 63.93 4.75
N LEU A 63 -20.65 63.72 5.52
CA LEU A 63 -20.34 64.16 6.92
C LEU A 63 -20.96 63.55 8.23
N ARG A 64 -20.03 63.33 9.19
CA ARG A 64 -20.13 63.30 10.69
C ARG A 64 -20.87 62.12 11.37
N GLY A 65 -20.44 61.63 12.54
CA GLY A 65 -19.27 62.01 13.37
C GLY A 65 -19.02 61.08 14.59
N LEU A 66 -17.88 61.27 15.28
CA LEU A 66 -17.49 60.57 16.53
C LEU A 66 -18.26 61.14 17.76
N PRO A 67 -18.34 60.40 18.88
CA PRO A 67 -17.37 60.61 19.96
C PRO A 67 -16.88 59.34 20.69
N VAL A 68 -15.86 59.52 21.53
CA VAL A 68 -15.29 58.56 22.50
C VAL A 68 -15.48 59.17 23.90
N VAL A 69 -15.60 58.36 24.99
CA VAL A 69 -14.92 58.55 26.31
C VAL A 69 -15.45 57.63 27.45
N ARG A 70 -14.49 56.87 28.01
CA ARG A 70 -14.27 56.35 29.39
C ARG A 70 -15.39 56.25 30.47
N GLY A 71 -15.35 55.12 31.20
CA GLY A 71 -15.42 55.05 32.68
C GLY A 71 -16.73 54.50 33.29
N GLY A 72 -16.72 53.78 34.42
CA GLY A 72 -15.60 53.24 35.21
C GLY A 72 -16.02 52.63 36.57
N HIS A 73 -15.18 51.75 37.15
CA HIS A 73 -15.33 51.04 38.44
C HIS A 73 -16.47 49.99 38.57
N GLY A 74 -16.35 48.93 39.38
CA GLY A 74 -15.14 48.34 40.01
C GLY A 74 -15.38 47.62 41.35
N ARG A 75 -14.48 46.67 41.70
CA ARG A 75 -14.40 45.89 42.98
C ARG A 75 -15.53 44.84 43.14
N ARG A 76 -15.39 43.71 43.87
CA ARG A 76 -14.31 42.95 44.58
C ARG A 76 -14.85 41.50 44.76
N HIS A 77 -14.17 40.44 45.20
CA HIS A 77 -12.94 40.26 46.00
C HIS A 77 -12.25 38.92 45.61
N SER A 78 -10.95 38.79 45.85
CA SER A 78 -10.28 37.48 45.99
C SER A 78 -9.08 37.55 46.93
N SER A 79 -8.74 36.42 47.57
CA SER A 79 -7.59 36.21 48.46
C SER A 79 -7.27 34.71 48.46
N ARG A 80 -6.11 34.22 48.02
CA ARG A 80 -4.70 34.39 48.49
C ARG A 80 -4.41 33.69 49.83
N GLY A 81 -3.36 32.85 49.82
CA GLY A 81 -2.88 32.02 50.95
C GLY A 81 -3.28 30.54 50.77
N GLY A 82 -2.45 29.55 51.09
CA GLY A 82 -1.08 29.55 51.64
C GLY A 82 -0.36 28.20 51.39
N ARG A 83 0.91 28.07 51.82
CA ARG A 83 1.80 26.93 51.49
C ARG A 83 1.74 25.76 52.49
N ALA A 84 1.76 24.55 51.93
CA ALA A 84 2.62 23.39 52.29
C ALA A 84 2.46 22.57 53.60
N GLU A 85 3.06 21.38 53.53
CA GLU A 85 3.39 20.39 54.58
C GLU A 85 2.28 19.52 55.21
N GLY A 86 2.67 18.33 55.71
CA GLY A 86 1.86 17.47 56.59
C GLY A 86 1.56 16.06 56.06
N LEU A 87 2.26 15.04 56.59
CA LEU A 87 1.92 13.63 56.35
C LEU A 87 0.65 13.21 57.11
N ALA A 88 -0.21 12.38 56.50
CA ALA A 88 -0.83 11.24 57.18
C ALA A 88 -1.44 10.23 56.19
N ARG A 89 -1.39 8.94 56.54
CA ARG A 89 -2.20 7.89 55.89
C ARG A 89 -3.53 7.75 56.64
N LEU A 90 -4.64 7.66 55.92
CA LEU A 90 -5.89 7.11 56.46
C LEU A 90 -6.57 6.17 55.46
N ARG A 91 -6.34 4.87 55.64
CA ARG A 91 -7.32 3.83 55.27
C ARG A 91 -8.42 3.85 56.35
N LEU A 92 -9.64 3.43 55.99
CA LEU A 92 -10.63 2.69 56.82
C LEU A 92 -11.97 2.66 56.04
N PRO A 93 -12.88 1.70 56.27
CA PRO A 93 -12.65 0.27 56.49
C PRO A 93 -13.41 -0.62 55.50
N SER A 94 -13.08 -1.91 55.49
CA SER A 94 -13.98 -2.99 55.06
C SER A 94 -14.23 -3.94 56.24
N SER A 95 -15.20 -4.86 56.09
CA SER A 95 -15.66 -5.86 57.09
C SER A 95 -16.58 -5.29 58.22
N CYS A 96 -17.36 -6.10 58.96
CA CYS A 96 -17.45 -7.57 59.01
C CYS A 96 -18.80 -8.08 59.57
N ARG A 97 -19.24 -9.27 59.11
CA ARG A 97 -19.92 -10.42 59.80
C ARG A 97 -20.76 -11.20 58.77
N ARG A 98 -20.71 -12.53 58.55
CA ARG A 98 -20.40 -13.79 59.31
C ARG A 98 -21.62 -14.56 59.86
N ARG A 99 -22.05 -15.57 59.08
CA ARG A 99 -22.37 -16.99 59.42
C ARG A 99 -23.46 -17.35 60.47
N LEU A 100 -23.96 -18.60 60.31
CA LEU A 100 -24.76 -19.46 61.23
C LEU A 100 -26.30 -19.26 61.21
N ALA A 101 -27.16 -20.28 61.41
CA ALA A 101 -27.03 -21.73 61.21
C ALA A 101 -28.35 -22.55 61.32
N SER A 102 -28.57 -23.49 60.39
CA SER A 102 -29.18 -24.83 60.58
C SER A 102 -30.70 -25.04 60.82
N ARG A 103 -31.12 -26.32 60.60
CA ARG A 103 -32.43 -26.99 60.85
C ARG A 103 -33.51 -26.76 59.76
N ARG A 104 -34.28 -27.78 59.31
CA ARG A 104 -34.34 -29.23 59.71
C ARG A 104 -34.99 -30.14 58.64
N ARG A 105 -34.43 -31.36 58.45
CA ARG A 105 -35.03 -32.59 57.87
C ARG A 105 -35.43 -32.55 56.37
N SER A 106 -35.57 -33.68 55.65
CA SER A 106 -35.58 -35.12 56.06
C SER A 106 -34.69 -36.03 55.18
N GLU A 107 -34.70 -37.33 55.51
CA GLU A 107 -34.07 -38.50 54.85
C GLU A 107 -34.17 -38.55 53.30
N GLY A 108 -33.32 -39.29 52.56
CA GLY A 108 -32.29 -40.26 52.99
C GLY A 108 -31.37 -40.81 51.88
N ARG A 109 -30.61 -41.89 52.20
CA ARG A 109 -29.65 -42.61 51.31
C ARG A 109 -30.40 -43.64 50.41
N GLN A 110 -29.82 -44.41 49.47
CA GLN A 110 -28.42 -44.80 49.21
C GLN A 110 -28.17 -45.30 47.75
N ALA A 111 -26.89 -45.53 47.44
CA ALA A 111 -26.25 -46.05 46.21
C ALA A 111 -26.88 -47.22 45.41
N GLY A 112 -26.50 -47.32 44.12
CA GLY A 112 -25.64 -48.44 43.67
C GLY A 112 -26.03 -49.29 42.44
N ALA A 113 -24.99 -49.81 41.77
CA ALA A 113 -24.95 -51.05 40.96
C ALA A 113 -25.60 -51.16 39.54
N ILE A 114 -24.79 -50.82 38.52
CA ILE A 114 -24.39 -51.67 37.36
C ILE A 114 -25.32 -52.83 36.88
N ARG A 115 -25.84 -52.75 35.65
CA ARG A 115 -25.77 -53.72 34.50
C ARG A 115 -26.66 -53.20 33.34
N ARG A 116 -26.16 -52.95 32.11
CA ARG A 116 -25.74 -53.83 30.98
C ARG A 116 -26.89 -54.41 30.12
N ALA A 117 -26.87 -54.06 28.82
CA ALA A 117 -27.60 -54.67 27.67
C ALA A 117 -29.14 -54.45 27.64
N ALA A 118 -29.84 -54.51 26.49
CA ALA A 118 -29.44 -54.86 25.11
C ALA A 118 -30.21 -54.06 24.03
N HIS A 119 -29.77 -54.14 22.76
CA HIS A 119 -30.59 -53.84 21.56
C HIS A 119 -31.53 -55.02 21.23
N PRO A 120 -32.70 -54.75 20.61
CA PRO A 120 -32.85 -54.93 19.15
C PRO A 120 -33.44 -53.66 18.47
N ARG A 121 -33.30 -53.32 17.17
CA ARG A 121 -33.12 -53.99 15.85
C ARG A 121 -34.39 -54.61 15.20
N ARG A 122 -34.62 -54.21 13.93
CA ARG A 122 -35.57 -54.74 12.92
C ARG A 122 -37.07 -54.41 13.15
N THR A 123 -37.94 -54.28 12.13
CA THR A 123 -37.77 -54.39 10.65
C THR A 123 -38.69 -53.43 9.88
N ALA A 124 -38.49 -53.30 8.57
CA ALA A 124 -39.33 -52.51 7.65
C ALA A 124 -40.60 -53.23 7.16
N ALA A 125 -41.57 -52.46 6.70
CA ALA A 125 -42.53 -52.79 5.64
C ALA A 125 -43.03 -51.49 4.98
N SER A 126 -43.59 -51.58 3.78
CA SER A 126 -43.99 -50.43 2.94
C SER A 126 -45.36 -50.65 2.31
N GLU A 127 -46.14 -49.59 2.13
CA GLU A 127 -47.35 -49.63 1.29
C GLU A 127 -47.60 -48.29 0.59
N VAL A 128 -48.36 -48.30 -0.50
CA VAL A 128 -48.50 -47.19 -1.46
C VAL A 128 -49.97 -46.81 -1.63
N LEU A 129 -50.27 -45.52 -1.65
CA LEU A 129 -51.55 -45.00 -2.15
C LEU A 129 -51.38 -43.60 -2.75
N LEU A 130 -51.74 -43.44 -4.03
CA LEU A 130 -51.86 -42.13 -4.68
C LEU A 130 -53.21 -41.49 -4.32
N GLN A 131 -53.22 -40.19 -4.05
CA GLN A 131 -54.31 -39.32 -4.49
C GLN A 131 -53.83 -37.88 -4.77
N ARG A 132 -54.66 -37.10 -5.47
CA ARG A 132 -54.25 -35.89 -6.18
C ARG A 132 -54.48 -34.60 -5.37
N GLY A 133 -53.66 -33.58 -5.65
CA GLY A 133 -54.04 -32.17 -5.50
C GLY A 133 -53.97 -31.59 -4.09
N GLY A 134 -52.82 -31.03 -3.72
CA GLY A 134 -52.68 -30.23 -2.50
C GLY A 134 -51.49 -29.26 -2.58
N THR A 135 -51.76 -27.96 -2.44
CA THR A 135 -50.73 -26.92 -2.52
C THR A 135 -49.86 -26.89 -1.25
N VAL A 136 -48.75 -27.63 -1.26
CA VAL A 136 -47.85 -27.74 -0.10
C VAL A 136 -47.09 -26.43 0.14
N LYS A 137 -47.71 -25.50 0.86
CA LYS A 137 -46.99 -24.41 1.54
C LYS A 137 -46.10 -25.02 2.63
N ARG A 138 -44.86 -25.40 2.27
CA ARG A 138 -43.83 -25.81 3.24
C ARG A 138 -43.60 -24.68 4.24
N ARG A 139 -44.17 -24.81 5.45
CA ARG A 139 -43.79 -24.00 6.61
C ARG A 139 -42.36 -24.40 7.01
N LEU A 140 -41.37 -23.72 6.43
CA LEU A 140 -40.04 -23.67 7.04
C LEU A 140 -40.21 -23.15 8.47
N SER A 141 -39.59 -23.82 9.44
CA SER A 141 -39.65 -23.39 10.84
C SER A 141 -38.97 -22.03 10.98
N ALA A 142 -39.48 -21.16 11.86
CA ALA A 142 -38.95 -19.81 12.05
C ALA A 142 -37.45 -19.79 12.35
N CYS A 143 -36.93 -20.81 13.04
CA CYS A 143 -35.49 -20.97 13.29
C CYS A 143 -34.67 -21.22 12.01
N VAL A 144 -35.24 -21.93 11.02
CA VAL A 144 -34.60 -22.17 9.72
C VAL A 144 -34.66 -20.91 8.86
N CYS A 145 -35.79 -20.18 8.87
CA CYS A 145 -35.89 -18.88 8.22
C CYS A 145 -34.91 -17.85 8.80
N ALA A 146 -34.76 -17.81 10.12
CA ALA A 146 -33.80 -16.93 10.80
C ALA A 146 -32.35 -17.32 10.50
N GLY A 147 -32.00 -18.60 10.53
CA GLY A 147 -30.67 -19.09 10.15
C GLY A 147 -30.32 -18.79 8.69
N LEU A 148 -31.27 -18.97 7.76
CA LEU A 148 -31.09 -18.64 6.35
C LEU A 148 -30.95 -17.12 6.14
N ALA A 149 -31.75 -16.30 6.82
CA ALA A 149 -31.64 -14.84 6.75
C ALA A 149 -30.30 -14.34 7.32
N TRP A 150 -29.81 -14.93 8.41
CA TRP A 150 -28.49 -14.62 8.98
C TRP A 150 -27.36 -15.02 8.03
N ALA A 151 -27.41 -16.21 7.42
CA ALA A 151 -26.41 -16.65 6.44
C ALA A 151 -26.39 -15.74 5.19
N LEU A 152 -27.56 -15.35 4.68
CA LEU A 152 -27.67 -14.40 3.56
C LEU A 152 -27.15 -13.00 3.92
N ALA A 153 -27.39 -12.53 5.14
CA ALA A 153 -26.85 -11.26 5.63
C ALA A 153 -25.32 -11.31 5.81
N SER A 154 -24.78 -12.41 6.33
CA SER A 154 -23.33 -12.65 6.45
C SER A 154 -22.66 -12.64 5.07
N PHE A 155 -23.24 -13.36 4.09
CA PHE A 155 -22.73 -13.37 2.71
C PHE A 155 -22.80 -11.98 2.05
N ALA A 156 -23.84 -11.19 2.33
CA ALA A 156 -23.94 -9.82 1.84
C ALA A 156 -22.85 -8.89 2.41
N ALA A 157 -22.50 -9.04 3.70
CA ALA A 157 -21.42 -8.28 4.36
C ALA A 157 -19.99 -8.69 3.91
N ASN A 158 -19.89 -9.76 3.12
CA ASN A 158 -18.65 -10.28 2.55
C ASN A 158 -18.48 -9.91 1.06
N ARG A 159 -19.45 -9.22 0.45
CA ARG A 159 -19.33 -8.69 -0.92
C ARG A 159 -18.26 -7.58 -0.99
N PRO A 160 -17.38 -7.57 -2.01
CA PRO A 160 -16.34 -6.56 -2.15
C PRO A 160 -16.92 -5.15 -2.30
N GLU A 161 -16.19 -4.13 -1.86
CA GLU A 161 -16.54 -2.71 -2.05
C GLU A 161 -15.82 -2.15 -3.30
N THR A 162 -15.99 -0.86 -3.61
CA THR A 162 -15.22 -0.17 -4.68
C THR A 162 -14.95 1.29 -4.34
N TRP A 163 -13.79 1.81 -4.77
CA TRP A 163 -13.54 3.25 -4.78
C TRP A 163 -14.33 3.91 -5.90
N PHE A 164 -15.18 4.86 -5.52
CA PHE A 164 -16.15 5.55 -6.36
C PHE A 164 -15.74 7.01 -6.60
N HIS A 165 -15.15 7.27 -7.76
CA HIS A 165 -14.53 8.55 -8.09
C HIS A 165 -15.49 9.53 -8.77
N LEU A 166 -15.63 10.70 -8.16
CA LEU A 166 -16.31 11.87 -8.73
C LEU A 166 -15.26 12.87 -9.26
N ILE A 167 -15.10 13.00 -10.59
CA ILE A 167 -13.98 13.74 -11.18
C ILE A 167 -14.40 15.15 -11.66
N GLY A 168 -13.68 16.19 -11.21
CA GLY A 168 -13.71 17.54 -11.81
C GLY A 168 -15.09 18.21 -11.84
N GLY A 169 -15.96 17.93 -10.86
CA GLY A 169 -17.32 18.46 -10.82
C GLY A 169 -18.29 17.88 -11.85
N ASN A 170 -17.88 16.89 -12.65
CA ASN A 170 -18.71 16.23 -13.67
C ASN A 170 -19.69 15.24 -13.01
N VAL A 171 -20.68 15.76 -12.27
CA VAL A 171 -21.58 14.99 -11.41
C VAL A 171 -23.06 15.29 -11.69
N SER A 172 -23.92 14.26 -11.69
CA SER A 172 -25.39 14.40 -11.77
C SER A 172 -26.10 13.39 -10.86
N LYS A 173 -27.32 13.71 -10.41
CA LYS A 173 -28.11 12.83 -9.54
C LYS A 173 -28.58 11.58 -10.27
N GLU A 174 -28.97 11.75 -11.52
CA GLU A 174 -29.45 10.71 -12.43
C GLU A 174 -28.33 9.71 -12.74
N GLY A 175 -27.11 10.22 -12.97
CA GLY A 175 -25.92 9.38 -13.14
C GLY A 175 -25.51 8.69 -11.83
N LEU A 176 -25.58 9.37 -10.68
CA LEU A 176 -25.27 8.78 -9.37
C LEU A 176 -26.21 7.61 -9.04
N THR A 177 -27.51 7.78 -9.25
CA THR A 177 -28.51 6.71 -9.13
C THR A 177 -28.21 5.56 -10.08
N ALA A 178 -27.96 5.84 -11.36
CA ALA A 178 -27.66 4.79 -12.35
C ALA A 178 -26.33 4.05 -12.09
N ASP A 179 -25.33 4.71 -11.51
CA ASP A 179 -24.09 4.08 -11.07
C ASP A 179 -24.31 3.20 -9.84
N LEU A 180 -24.99 3.70 -8.80
CA LEU A 180 -25.20 2.95 -7.57
C LEU A 180 -26.13 1.75 -7.78
N GLU A 181 -27.14 1.85 -8.64
CA GLU A 181 -27.96 0.72 -9.07
C GLU A 181 -27.17 -0.31 -9.89
N ALA A 182 -26.26 0.14 -10.75
CA ALA A 182 -25.36 -0.74 -11.49
C ALA A 182 -24.36 -1.46 -10.56
N ILE A 183 -23.78 -0.75 -9.58
CA ILE A 183 -22.90 -1.27 -8.52
C ILE A 183 -23.64 -2.33 -7.70
N LYS A 184 -24.87 -2.05 -7.25
CA LYS A 184 -25.69 -3.02 -6.51
C LYS A 184 -26.01 -4.25 -7.37
N THR A 185 -26.37 -4.05 -8.63
CA THR A 185 -26.71 -5.13 -9.57
C THR A 185 -25.48 -5.99 -9.92
N ALA A 186 -24.28 -5.40 -9.93
CA ALA A 186 -23.01 -6.10 -10.08
C ALA A 186 -22.60 -6.93 -8.85
N GLY A 187 -23.36 -6.85 -7.74
CA GLY A 187 -23.09 -7.59 -6.52
C GLY A 187 -21.97 -7.01 -5.64
N ILE A 188 -21.67 -5.71 -5.79
CA ILE A 188 -20.75 -4.96 -4.93
C ILE A 188 -21.48 -4.58 -3.62
N GLY A 189 -20.76 -4.63 -2.49
CA GLY A 189 -21.29 -4.38 -1.14
C GLY A 189 -21.46 -2.90 -0.79
N GLY A 190 -20.69 -2.01 -1.40
CA GLY A 190 -20.80 -0.56 -1.24
C GLY A 190 -19.60 0.22 -1.76
N VAL A 191 -19.53 1.50 -1.40
CA VAL A 191 -18.63 2.48 -2.01
C VAL A 191 -17.81 3.28 -1.00
N HIS A 192 -16.56 3.57 -1.38
CA HIS A 192 -15.74 4.60 -0.77
C HIS A 192 -15.76 5.79 -1.73
N LEU A 193 -16.38 6.91 -1.37
CA LEU A 193 -16.46 8.09 -2.24
C LEU A 193 -15.17 8.89 -2.18
N PHE A 194 -14.57 9.08 -3.34
CA PHE A 194 -13.40 9.92 -3.59
C PHE A 194 -13.77 11.06 -4.53
N HIS A 195 -13.06 12.18 -4.43
CA HIS A 195 -13.27 13.32 -5.34
C HIS A 195 -11.96 14.02 -5.66
N GLY A 196 -11.56 13.94 -6.94
CA GLY A 196 -10.33 14.56 -7.43
C GLY A 196 -10.51 15.30 -8.75
N GLN A 197 -9.43 15.91 -9.20
CA GLN A 197 -9.29 16.57 -10.49
C GLN A 197 -8.03 16.04 -11.17
N MET A 198 -8.21 15.00 -12.00
CA MET A 198 -7.12 14.36 -12.71
C MET A 198 -6.85 15.00 -14.06
N GLY A 199 -5.59 15.37 -14.29
CA GLY A 199 -5.19 16.12 -15.48
C GLY A 199 -5.79 17.53 -15.52
N GLU A 200 -5.98 18.04 -16.74
CA GLU A 200 -6.57 19.36 -16.98
C GLU A 200 -8.05 19.42 -16.55
N GLU A 201 -8.47 20.59 -16.05
CA GLU A 201 -9.86 20.86 -15.68
C GLU A 201 -10.74 20.82 -16.93
N ARG A 202 -11.55 19.76 -17.06
CA ARG A 202 -12.32 19.47 -18.27
C ARG A 202 -13.76 19.08 -17.95
N THR A 203 -14.69 19.92 -18.40
CA THR A 203 -16.10 19.58 -18.57
C THR A 203 -16.24 18.43 -19.57
N TRP A 204 -16.91 17.36 -19.17
CA TRP A 204 -17.18 16.21 -20.04
C TRP A 204 -18.35 16.52 -20.99
N PRO A 205 -18.45 15.84 -22.15
CA PRO A 205 -19.57 16.05 -23.07
C PRO A 205 -20.92 15.93 -22.36
N GLY A 206 -21.88 16.76 -22.73
CA GLY A 206 -23.23 16.78 -22.12
C GLY A 206 -23.33 17.37 -20.71
N VAL A 207 -22.21 17.53 -19.98
CA VAL A 207 -22.20 18.31 -18.73
C VAL A 207 -22.22 19.80 -19.08
N THR A 208 -23.22 20.52 -18.61
CA THR A 208 -23.37 21.97 -18.88
C THR A 208 -22.94 22.84 -17.71
N ASN A 209 -23.17 22.37 -16.48
CA ASN A 209 -22.81 23.06 -15.24
C ASN A 209 -22.04 22.08 -14.31
N PRO A 210 -20.70 22.03 -14.36
CA PRO A 210 -19.91 21.30 -13.37
C PRO A 210 -20.21 21.79 -11.95
N VAL A 211 -20.27 20.88 -10.99
CA VAL A 211 -20.56 21.17 -9.58
C VAL A 211 -19.25 21.48 -8.84
N PRO A 212 -18.98 22.73 -8.42
CA PRO A 212 -17.73 23.09 -7.76
C PRO A 212 -17.59 22.39 -6.40
N CYS A 213 -16.39 21.96 -6.06
CA CYS A 213 -16.14 21.24 -4.81
C CYS A 213 -16.46 22.13 -3.58
N LEU A 214 -16.79 21.49 -2.45
CA LEU A 214 -17.10 22.14 -1.17
C LEU A 214 -18.32 23.09 -1.20
N SER A 215 -19.02 23.21 -2.34
CA SER A 215 -20.24 24.02 -2.46
C SER A 215 -21.46 23.33 -1.85
N ALA A 216 -22.52 24.08 -1.58
CA ALA A 216 -23.81 23.49 -1.16
C ALA A 216 -24.41 22.56 -2.25
N GLY A 217 -24.10 22.80 -3.52
CA GLY A 217 -24.46 21.90 -4.62
C GLY A 217 -23.67 20.58 -4.57
N TRP A 218 -22.39 20.65 -4.19
CA TRP A 218 -21.54 19.48 -3.96
C TRP A 218 -22.03 18.63 -2.80
N ASP A 219 -22.28 19.24 -1.63
CA ASP A 219 -22.85 18.55 -0.47
C ASP A 219 -24.17 17.85 -0.85
N ALA A 220 -25.02 18.49 -1.67
CA ALA A 220 -26.27 17.89 -2.16
C ALA A 220 -26.08 16.71 -3.15
N MET A 221 -24.93 16.56 -3.80
CA MET A 221 -24.57 15.36 -4.58
C MET A 221 -24.08 14.23 -3.65
N VAL A 222 -23.25 14.55 -2.66
CA VAL A 222 -22.76 13.56 -1.68
C VAL A 222 -23.91 13.00 -0.84
N VAL A 223 -24.86 13.86 -0.41
CA VAL A 223 -26.13 13.44 0.23
C VAL A 223 -26.94 12.52 -0.67
N HIS A 224 -27.06 12.83 -1.96
CA HIS A 224 -27.78 11.97 -2.91
C HIS A 224 -27.12 10.59 -3.01
N ALA A 225 -25.80 10.54 -3.19
CA ALA A 225 -25.06 9.27 -3.23
C ALA A 225 -25.23 8.44 -1.95
N ALA A 226 -25.13 9.07 -0.77
CA ALA A 226 -25.27 8.39 0.52
C ALA A 226 -26.72 7.91 0.78
N ALA A 227 -27.72 8.71 0.40
CA ALA A 227 -29.14 8.32 0.48
C ALA A 227 -29.47 7.15 -0.46
N GLU A 228 -28.91 7.14 -1.67
CA GLU A 228 -29.06 6.06 -2.64
C GLU A 228 -28.35 4.78 -2.18
N CYS A 229 -27.17 4.89 -1.56
CA CYS A 229 -26.53 3.75 -0.91
C CYS A 229 -27.42 3.15 0.19
N LYS A 230 -28.04 4.01 1.02
CA LYS A 230 -29.00 3.58 2.05
C LYS A 230 -30.26 2.95 1.46
N ARG A 231 -30.81 3.46 0.35
CA ARG A 231 -31.94 2.85 -0.39
C ARG A 231 -31.59 1.45 -0.90
N LEU A 232 -30.38 1.28 -1.43
CA LEU A 232 -29.93 0.03 -2.06
C LEU A 232 -29.32 -0.98 -1.07
N GLY A 233 -29.15 -0.60 0.20
CA GLY A 233 -28.43 -1.42 1.17
C GLY A 233 -26.98 -1.64 0.74
N LEU A 234 -26.29 -0.54 0.46
CA LEU A 234 -24.85 -0.46 0.20
C LEU A 234 -24.15 0.24 1.39
N SER A 235 -22.89 -0.11 1.65
CA SER A 235 -22.05 0.71 2.53
C SER A 235 -21.68 2.05 1.86
N PHE A 236 -21.50 3.09 2.68
CA PHE A 236 -21.06 4.41 2.21
C PHE A 236 -20.00 4.99 3.15
N LYS A 237 -18.79 5.14 2.61
CA LYS A 237 -17.61 5.70 3.27
C LYS A 237 -17.05 6.85 2.43
N MET A 238 -16.18 7.68 3.00
CA MET A 238 -15.52 8.78 2.27
C MET A 238 -14.02 8.84 2.57
N GLN A 239 -13.21 9.26 1.59
CA GLN A 239 -11.84 9.70 1.87
C GLN A 239 -11.86 10.96 2.74
N ASN A 240 -10.89 11.10 3.66
CA ASN A 240 -10.92 12.14 4.69
C ASN A 240 -10.61 13.57 4.23
N CYS A 241 -10.29 13.76 2.94
CA CYS A 241 -10.09 15.06 2.30
C CYS A 241 -10.47 15.03 0.80
N PRO A 242 -10.63 16.19 0.13
CA PRO A 242 -10.63 16.29 -1.32
C PRO A 242 -9.27 15.87 -1.91
N GLY A 243 -9.28 15.33 -3.13
CA GLY A 243 -8.17 14.59 -3.73
C GLY A 243 -8.34 13.08 -3.52
N TRP A 244 -7.23 12.35 -3.53
CA TRP A 244 -7.15 11.02 -2.94
C TRP A 244 -6.32 11.04 -1.64
N SER A 245 -5.21 11.79 -1.59
CA SER A 245 -4.32 11.85 -0.43
C SER A 245 -3.89 13.30 -0.10
N MET A 246 -3.60 13.67 1.15
CA MET A 246 -3.56 12.82 2.34
C MET A 246 -4.53 13.30 3.42
N SER A 247 -4.42 14.56 3.86
CA SER A 247 -5.29 15.19 4.88
C SER A 247 -5.10 16.71 4.86
N GLY A 248 -5.52 17.33 3.76
CA GLY A 248 -5.39 18.77 3.56
C GLY A 248 -6.61 19.42 2.92
N GLY A 249 -6.59 20.76 2.91
CA GLY A 249 -7.64 21.56 2.29
C GLY A 249 -7.51 23.04 2.62
N PRO A 250 -8.34 23.91 2.02
CA PRO A 250 -8.24 25.38 2.16
C PRO A 250 -8.48 25.89 3.59
N TRP A 251 -9.02 25.06 4.48
CA TRP A 251 -9.19 25.32 5.91
C TRP A 251 -7.89 25.18 6.73
N VAL A 252 -6.91 24.42 6.25
CA VAL A 252 -5.66 24.21 6.99
C VAL A 252 -4.80 25.47 6.93
N ARG A 253 -4.68 26.14 8.07
CA ARG A 253 -3.89 27.36 8.22
C ARG A 253 -2.38 27.07 8.31
N PRO A 254 -1.48 28.02 7.98
CA PRO A 254 -0.03 27.80 8.03
C PRO A 254 0.51 27.33 9.38
N GLU A 255 -0.12 27.76 10.49
CA GLU A 255 0.25 27.33 11.84
C GLU A 255 -0.10 25.86 12.15
N ASN A 256 -1.07 25.28 11.43
CA ASN A 256 -1.51 23.88 11.55
C ASN A 256 -1.02 22.98 10.39
N ALA A 257 -0.26 23.53 9.44
CA ALA A 257 0.26 22.80 8.28
C ALA A 257 1.50 21.95 8.62
N MET A 258 1.83 20.95 7.81
CA MET A 258 3.08 20.18 7.93
C MET A 258 4.31 21.11 7.89
N ARG A 259 5.22 20.97 8.86
CA ARG A 259 6.41 21.83 9.02
C ARG A 259 7.70 21.03 8.94
N ASN A 260 8.73 21.62 8.35
CA ASN A 260 10.07 21.07 8.34
C ASN A 260 11.06 22.03 9.00
N LEU A 261 12.10 21.45 9.61
CA LEU A 261 13.32 22.19 9.92
C LEU A 261 13.94 22.80 8.66
N CYS A 262 14.66 23.89 8.83
CA CYS A 262 15.60 24.45 7.86
C CYS A 262 16.72 25.21 8.60
N PHE A 263 17.86 25.42 7.93
CA PHE A 263 19.00 26.11 8.55
C PHE A 263 19.74 27.01 7.56
N SER A 264 20.45 28.00 8.09
CA SER A 264 21.57 28.64 7.40
C SER A 264 22.86 28.37 8.17
N ARG A 265 23.99 28.42 7.47
CA ARG A 265 25.33 28.32 8.03
C ARG A 265 26.08 29.64 7.83
N THR A 266 26.74 30.12 8.88
CA THR A 266 27.69 31.24 8.83
C THR A 266 28.96 30.82 9.56
N ASP A 267 30.09 30.80 8.88
CA ASP A 267 31.39 30.53 9.50
C ASP A 267 32.01 31.84 10.00
N VAL A 268 32.38 31.87 11.27
CA VAL A 268 32.79 33.06 12.03
C VAL A 268 34.20 32.89 12.56
N ARG A 269 34.98 33.97 12.61
CA ARG A 269 36.24 34.07 13.35
C ARG A 269 36.17 35.24 14.32
N ARG A 270 37.06 35.25 15.32
CA ARG A 270 37.18 36.35 16.28
C ARG A 270 37.44 37.67 15.53
N GLY A 271 36.50 38.61 15.62
CA GLY A 271 36.47 39.79 14.75
C GLY A 271 35.28 40.73 15.03
N GLY A 272 34.85 41.47 14.01
CA GLY A 272 33.74 42.43 14.08
C GLY A 272 32.34 41.78 14.18
N PRO A 273 31.27 42.60 14.22
CA PRO A 273 29.90 42.14 14.43
C PRO A 273 29.41 41.22 13.29
N VAL A 274 28.72 40.15 13.67
CA VAL A 274 28.17 39.15 12.74
C VAL A 274 26.66 39.34 12.60
N ARG A 275 26.15 39.15 11.38
CA ARG A 275 24.72 39.05 11.08
C ARG A 275 24.43 37.72 10.40
N LEU A 276 23.60 36.89 11.02
CA LEU A 276 23.21 35.57 10.51
C LEU A 276 22.08 35.72 9.48
N ALA A 277 22.37 35.39 8.22
CA ALA A 277 21.34 35.28 7.19
C ALA A 277 20.28 34.24 7.59
N PRO A 278 18.99 34.42 7.27
CA PRO A 278 17.99 33.38 7.49
C PRO A 278 18.22 32.17 6.53
N PRO A 279 17.60 31.01 6.79
CA PRO A 279 17.57 29.87 5.86
C PRO A 279 17.00 30.24 4.49
N ALA A 280 17.38 29.51 3.44
CA ALA A 280 16.97 29.81 2.06
C ALA A 280 15.45 29.65 1.81
N GLU A 281 14.76 28.89 2.67
CA GLU A 281 13.32 28.68 2.65
C GLU A 281 12.52 29.78 3.37
N ALA A 282 13.20 30.65 4.13
CA ALA A 282 12.59 31.83 4.71
C ALA A 282 12.37 32.89 3.60
N SER A 283 11.18 33.46 3.55
CA SER A 283 10.85 34.50 2.56
C SER A 283 9.66 35.33 3.03
N ASP A 284 9.58 36.58 2.58
CA ASP A 284 8.48 37.51 2.90
C ASP A 284 7.15 37.16 2.21
N HIS A 285 7.05 35.98 1.58
CA HIS A 285 5.84 35.54 0.89
C HIS A 285 4.76 35.16 1.92
N PRO A 286 3.56 35.77 1.93
CA PRO A 286 2.58 35.60 3.01
C PRO A 286 2.11 34.17 3.30
N ALA A 287 2.33 33.23 2.37
CA ALA A 287 2.01 31.82 2.55
C ALA A 287 3.20 30.94 3.02
N ARG A 288 4.33 31.56 3.40
CA ARG A 288 5.51 30.95 4.04
C ARG A 288 5.62 31.44 5.48
N ASP A 289 5.24 30.58 6.42
CA ASP A 289 5.35 30.83 7.85
C ASP A 289 6.69 30.26 8.35
N TYR A 290 7.77 31.03 8.18
CA TYR A 290 9.09 30.73 8.75
C TYR A 290 9.20 31.28 10.18
N ARG A 291 9.80 30.50 11.08
CA ARG A 291 10.13 30.94 12.44
C ARG A 291 11.53 30.44 12.83
N ASP A 292 12.28 31.24 13.56
CA ASP A 292 13.53 30.84 14.21
C ASP A 292 13.25 29.86 15.37
N LEU A 293 14.21 28.95 15.62
CA LEU A 293 14.15 28.00 16.73
C LEU A 293 15.41 28.06 17.60
N PHE A 294 16.58 27.82 17.00
CA PHE A 294 17.85 27.72 17.71
C PHE A 294 18.99 28.40 16.95
N VAL A 295 19.98 28.91 17.68
CA VAL A 295 21.26 29.34 17.11
C VAL A 295 22.38 28.59 17.80
N LEU A 296 23.04 27.69 17.09
CA LEU A 296 24.07 26.80 17.66
C LEU A 296 25.44 27.15 17.07
N ALA A 297 26.49 27.16 17.89
CA ALA A 297 27.85 27.38 17.43
C ALA A 297 28.82 26.29 17.93
N PHE A 298 29.72 25.87 17.06
CA PHE A 298 30.78 24.89 17.37
C PHE A 298 32.07 25.22 16.61
N PRO A 299 33.25 24.77 17.06
CA PRO A 299 34.48 24.89 16.28
C PRO A 299 34.29 24.17 14.95
N THR A 300 34.57 24.84 13.82
CA THR A 300 34.36 24.25 12.49
C THR A 300 35.21 22.98 12.36
N PRO A 301 34.63 21.80 12.06
CA PRO A 301 35.39 20.57 11.93
C PRO A 301 36.44 20.64 10.82
N LYS A 302 37.49 19.82 10.92
CA LYS A 302 38.57 19.77 9.94
C LYS A 302 38.01 19.60 8.52
N ASP A 303 38.45 20.48 7.62
CA ASP A 303 38.09 20.57 6.20
C ASP A 303 36.61 20.89 5.88
N ASP A 304 35.72 21.04 6.89
CA ASP A 304 34.28 21.34 6.69
C ASP A 304 34.03 22.77 6.17
N ALA A 305 35.02 23.66 6.24
CA ALA A 305 34.98 25.02 5.68
C ALA A 305 35.24 25.07 4.15
N ALA A 306 35.67 23.97 3.52
CA ALA A 306 36.03 23.97 2.10
C ALA A 306 34.80 24.03 1.15
N GLY A 307 33.63 23.59 1.62
CA GLY A 307 32.42 23.46 0.81
C GLY A 307 32.55 22.38 -0.27
N TRP A 308 31.76 22.51 -1.35
CA TRP A 308 31.76 21.57 -2.47
C TRP A 308 33.08 21.61 -3.25
N LEU A 309 33.70 20.44 -3.42
CA LEU A 309 34.91 20.29 -4.22
C LEU A 309 34.62 20.52 -5.70
N LYS A 310 35.51 21.26 -6.37
CA LYS A 310 35.38 21.65 -7.78
C LYS A 310 36.44 20.93 -8.61
N PRO A 311 36.11 19.84 -9.33
CA PRO A 311 37.04 19.22 -10.26
C PRO A 311 37.39 20.17 -11.41
N ALA A 312 38.62 20.05 -11.91
CA ALA A 312 39.09 20.77 -13.09
C ALA A 312 38.53 20.15 -14.38
N GLU A 313 38.31 18.83 -14.39
CA GLU A 313 37.67 18.09 -15.47
C GLU A 313 36.74 17.00 -14.92
N VAL A 314 35.62 16.76 -15.61
CA VAL A 314 34.74 15.60 -15.35
C VAL A 314 34.46 14.88 -16.66
N ALA A 315 34.94 13.65 -16.78
CA ALA A 315 34.70 12.79 -17.93
C ALA A 315 33.63 11.72 -17.60
N ALA A 316 32.88 11.31 -18.62
CA ALA A 316 31.86 10.26 -18.53
C ALA A 316 32.24 9.07 -19.45
N PRO A 317 33.17 8.20 -19.01
CA PRO A 317 33.68 7.09 -19.86
C PRO A 317 32.61 6.02 -20.17
N ALA A 318 31.54 5.97 -19.38
CA ALA A 318 30.34 5.16 -19.64
C ALA A 318 29.11 5.85 -19.03
N PRO A 319 27.87 5.53 -19.44
CA PRO A 319 26.65 6.18 -18.92
C PRO A 319 26.56 6.16 -17.39
N GLN A 320 26.90 5.02 -16.78
CA GLN A 320 26.86 4.75 -15.34
C GLN A 320 28.17 5.15 -14.60
N ALA A 321 29.15 5.76 -15.27
CA ALA A 321 30.47 6.06 -14.69
C ALA A 321 30.91 7.52 -14.86
N ARG A 322 31.62 8.07 -13.88
CA ARG A 322 32.23 9.42 -13.90
C ARG A 322 33.67 9.34 -13.42
N LEU A 323 34.55 10.09 -14.08
CA LEU A 323 35.93 10.33 -13.67
C LEU A 323 36.06 11.81 -13.34
N PHE A 324 36.54 12.14 -12.14
CA PHE A 324 36.75 13.50 -11.67
C PHE A 324 38.24 13.75 -11.51
N SER A 325 38.76 14.78 -12.17
CA SER A 325 40.18 15.15 -12.15
C SER A 325 40.36 16.52 -11.48
N PHE A 326 41.27 16.61 -10.51
CA PHE A 326 41.60 17.83 -9.78
C PHE A 326 43.02 18.30 -10.11
N ALA A 327 43.22 19.62 -10.15
CA ALA A 327 44.54 20.22 -10.43
C ALA A 327 45.59 19.84 -9.36
N GLU A 328 45.16 19.75 -8.09
CA GLU A 328 45.96 19.30 -6.96
C GLU A 328 45.26 18.14 -6.22
N PRO A 329 45.99 17.31 -5.45
CA PRO A 329 45.37 16.22 -4.71
C PRO A 329 44.36 16.75 -3.68
N VAL A 330 43.13 16.25 -3.75
CA VAL A 330 42.07 16.61 -2.79
C VAL A 330 41.75 15.43 -1.89
N THR A 331 41.42 15.70 -0.63
CA THR A 331 40.89 14.68 0.29
C THR A 331 39.37 14.63 0.16
N VAL A 332 38.81 13.44 -0.06
CA VAL A 332 37.34 13.22 -0.05
C VAL A 332 36.97 12.34 1.14
N ARG A 333 35.90 12.73 1.85
CA ARG A 333 35.29 11.99 2.96
C ARG A 333 33.79 11.77 2.77
N THR A 334 33.15 12.47 1.84
CA THR A 334 31.73 12.29 1.54
C THR A 334 31.46 12.46 0.05
N LEU A 335 30.65 11.54 -0.46
CA LEU A 335 30.11 11.48 -1.82
C LEU A 335 28.59 11.64 -1.71
N GLU A 336 28.01 12.59 -2.45
CA GLU A 336 26.56 12.73 -2.59
C GLU A 336 26.13 12.42 -4.02
N ILE A 337 25.20 11.48 -4.18
CA ILE A 337 24.60 11.06 -5.46
C ILE A 337 23.07 11.25 -5.45
N PRO A 338 22.37 11.16 -6.60
CA PRO A 338 20.91 11.31 -6.64
C PRO A 338 20.15 10.26 -5.80
N SER A 339 18.90 10.59 -5.46
CA SER A 339 17.98 9.69 -4.75
C SER A 339 17.70 8.39 -5.54
N THR A 340 17.21 7.35 -4.86
CA THR A 340 16.93 6.05 -5.52
C THR A 340 15.86 6.17 -6.62
N SER A 341 14.91 7.09 -6.46
CA SER A 341 13.91 7.42 -7.49
C SER A 341 14.48 8.22 -8.67
N GLU A 342 15.53 9.04 -8.48
CA GLU A 342 16.18 9.78 -9.56
C GLU A 342 17.17 8.93 -10.37
N LEU A 343 17.76 7.90 -9.75
CA LEU A 343 18.70 6.99 -10.40
C LEU A 343 18.03 5.98 -11.33
N ASN A 344 16.85 5.46 -10.97
CA ASN A 344 16.16 4.43 -11.75
C ASN A 344 15.04 5.05 -12.59
N HIS A 345 13.86 5.17 -12.00
CA HIS A 345 12.70 5.90 -12.50
C HIS A 345 11.71 6.12 -11.35
N ASP A 346 10.74 7.02 -11.55
CA ASP A 346 9.64 7.23 -10.62
C ASP A 346 8.91 5.90 -10.35
N ARG A 347 8.66 5.58 -9.07
CA ARG A 347 7.93 4.37 -8.60
C ARG A 347 8.70 3.03 -8.65
N THR A 348 10.04 3.05 -8.61
CA THR A 348 10.84 1.86 -8.28
C THR A 348 11.54 2.00 -6.92
N TYR A 349 11.33 0.99 -6.05
CA TYR A 349 11.79 0.99 -4.65
C TYR A 349 13.16 0.31 -4.50
N ASP A 350 13.35 -0.89 -5.07
CA ASP A 350 14.64 -1.59 -5.09
C ASP A 350 15.46 -1.22 -6.34
N PRO A 351 16.67 -0.63 -6.19
CA PRO A 351 17.52 -0.24 -7.31
C PRO A 351 18.35 -1.38 -7.93
N GLU A 352 18.48 -2.54 -7.27
CA GLU A 352 19.40 -3.65 -7.62
C GLU A 352 20.81 -3.19 -8.08
N ALA A 353 21.32 -2.12 -7.46
CA ALA A 353 22.52 -1.39 -7.90
C ALA A 353 23.57 -1.27 -6.79
N THR A 354 24.85 -1.39 -7.15
CA THR A 354 26.00 -1.17 -6.25
C THR A 354 26.78 0.08 -6.67
N VAL A 355 26.99 1.01 -5.75
CA VAL A 355 27.93 2.12 -5.92
C VAL A 355 29.34 1.62 -5.67
N VAL A 356 30.27 2.01 -6.55
CA VAL A 356 31.72 1.85 -6.35
C VAL A 356 32.37 3.21 -6.54
N PHE A 357 33.07 3.69 -5.52
CA PHE A 357 33.83 4.94 -5.56
C PHE A 357 35.28 4.67 -5.17
N GLU A 358 36.20 5.19 -5.99
CA GLU A 358 37.62 4.82 -5.98
C GLU A 358 38.52 6.05 -6.11
N ALA A 359 39.64 6.05 -5.40
CA ALA A 359 40.72 7.02 -5.51
C ALA A 359 41.89 6.42 -6.29
N GLU A 360 42.49 7.19 -7.21
CA GLU A 360 43.77 6.81 -7.83
C GLU A 360 44.91 7.15 -6.87
N MET A 361 45.54 6.13 -6.29
CA MET A 361 46.62 6.29 -5.31
C MET A 361 47.98 6.49 -6.01
N GLU A 362 48.18 5.76 -7.10
CA GLU A 362 49.30 5.87 -8.05
C GLU A 362 48.72 5.70 -9.46
N PRO A 363 49.38 6.15 -10.55
CA PRO A 363 48.81 6.06 -11.90
C PRO A 363 48.37 4.63 -12.29
N GLY A 364 47.07 4.43 -12.51
CA GLY A 364 46.46 3.12 -12.78
C GLY A 364 46.14 2.26 -11.54
N VAL A 365 46.56 2.65 -10.34
CA VAL A 365 46.35 1.93 -9.07
C VAL A 365 45.17 2.54 -8.31
N TRP A 366 44.02 1.86 -8.36
CA TRP A 366 42.76 2.32 -7.79
C TRP A 366 42.48 1.67 -6.43
N ARG A 367 42.23 2.49 -5.41
CA ARG A 367 41.75 2.06 -4.09
C ARG A 367 40.25 2.37 -3.99
N THR A 368 39.44 1.35 -3.78
CA THR A 368 38.03 1.52 -3.38
C THR A 368 37.93 2.21 -2.02
N VAL A 369 37.13 3.26 -1.93
CA VAL A 369 36.82 4.01 -0.69
C VAL A 369 35.34 3.92 -0.30
N VAL A 370 34.47 3.54 -1.24
CA VAL A 370 33.08 3.09 -0.99
C VAL A 370 32.80 1.94 -1.95
N ARG A 371 32.24 0.85 -1.42
CA ARG A 371 31.48 -0.14 -2.19
C ARG A 371 30.22 -0.43 -1.40
N GLU A 372 29.06 -0.10 -1.95
CA GLU A 372 27.79 -0.20 -1.22
C GLU A 372 26.61 -0.56 -2.14
N ALA A 373 25.73 -1.45 -1.70
CA ALA A 373 24.45 -1.70 -2.35
C ALA A 373 23.48 -0.55 -2.01
N LEU A 374 22.87 0.06 -3.02
CA LEU A 374 21.95 1.17 -2.78
C LEU A 374 20.73 0.67 -1.99
N PRO A 375 20.40 1.29 -0.85
CA PRO A 375 19.24 0.87 -0.07
C PRO A 375 17.94 1.08 -0.85
N PRO A 376 16.93 0.24 -0.65
CA PRO A 376 15.58 0.50 -1.14
C PRO A 376 15.13 1.90 -0.76
N GLY A 377 14.66 2.66 -1.74
CA GLY A 377 14.09 4.00 -1.55
C GLY A 377 12.58 3.99 -1.75
N ASN A 378 11.99 5.18 -1.86
CA ASN A 378 10.57 5.37 -2.11
C ASN A 378 10.35 6.41 -3.22
N TRP A 379 9.13 6.47 -3.75
CA TRP A 379 8.80 7.34 -4.88
C TRP A 379 8.68 8.85 -4.54
N GLN A 380 8.72 9.22 -3.26
CA GLN A 380 8.78 10.60 -2.74
C GLN A 380 10.18 10.98 -2.23
N ASP A 381 11.20 10.13 -2.42
CA ASP A 381 12.61 10.41 -2.10
C ASP A 381 13.15 11.61 -2.92
N ASN A 382 12.51 11.88 -4.06
CA ASN A 382 12.80 12.96 -5.02
C ASN A 382 12.14 14.32 -4.67
N ARG A 383 12.12 14.73 -3.39
CA ARG A 383 11.67 16.07 -2.95
C ARG A 383 12.21 17.14 -3.90
N LYS A 384 11.42 18.14 -4.32
CA LYS A 384 11.89 19.22 -5.22
C LYS A 384 13.05 20.01 -4.57
N GLY A 385 14.29 19.65 -4.93
CA GLY A 385 15.54 20.09 -4.29
C GLY A 385 16.53 18.95 -3.99
N GLY A 386 16.04 17.70 -3.92
CA GLY A 386 16.81 16.45 -3.78
C GLY A 386 17.26 16.18 -2.34
N ALA A 387 16.61 15.22 -1.66
CA ALA A 387 17.27 14.52 -0.56
C ALA A 387 18.26 13.53 -1.20
N ARG A 388 19.52 13.93 -1.34
CA ARG A 388 20.57 13.11 -1.98
C ARG A 388 20.84 11.84 -1.17
N GLN A 389 21.73 10.98 -1.66
CA GLN A 389 22.26 9.85 -0.90
C GLN A 389 23.69 10.18 -0.48
N THR A 390 23.86 10.55 0.78
CA THR A 390 25.18 10.77 1.39
C THR A 390 25.85 9.43 1.69
N LEU A 391 26.94 9.15 0.99
CA LEU A 391 27.82 8.02 1.23
C LEU A 391 29.11 8.52 1.90
N ALA A 392 29.43 7.96 3.06
CA ALA A 392 30.65 8.30 3.78
C ALA A 392 31.81 7.46 3.25
N CYS A 393 32.95 8.08 2.95
CA CYS A 393 34.10 7.42 2.33
C CYS A 393 35.19 7.06 3.35
N ASP A 394 35.87 5.95 3.13
CA ASP A 394 37.19 5.68 3.71
C ASP A 394 38.17 6.79 3.25
N GLU A 395 38.86 7.48 4.17
CA GLU A 395 39.62 8.70 3.85
C GLU A 395 40.78 8.41 2.88
N ALA A 396 40.82 9.16 1.77
CA ALA A 396 41.87 9.11 0.76
C ALA A 396 42.13 10.50 0.17
N THR A 397 43.33 10.71 -0.36
CA THR A 397 43.75 11.95 -1.02
C THR A 397 44.33 11.62 -2.38
N ALA A 398 43.72 12.15 -3.44
CA ALA A 398 44.06 11.81 -4.83
C ALA A 398 43.73 12.97 -5.80
N ARG A 399 44.38 12.99 -6.96
CA ARG A 399 44.04 13.90 -8.07
C ARG A 399 42.90 13.35 -8.94
N CYS A 400 42.81 12.03 -9.10
CA CYS A 400 41.80 11.37 -9.94
C CYS A 400 40.88 10.49 -9.09
N TRP A 401 39.58 10.56 -9.35
CA TRP A 401 38.53 9.84 -8.62
C TRP A 401 37.54 9.21 -9.60
N ARG A 402 37.17 7.95 -9.39
CA ARG A 402 36.25 7.20 -10.25
C ARG A 402 35.01 6.79 -9.48
N LEU A 403 33.84 7.16 -10.01
CA LEU A 403 32.53 6.69 -9.57
C LEU A 403 31.97 5.75 -10.65
N THR A 404 31.50 4.58 -10.24
CA THR A 404 30.80 3.62 -11.10
C THR A 404 29.54 3.13 -10.38
N ILE A 405 28.38 3.16 -11.05
CA ILE A 405 27.18 2.47 -10.58
C ILE A 405 27.07 1.14 -11.32
N GLN A 406 27.19 0.02 -10.60
CA GLN A 406 27.00 -1.32 -11.12
C GLN A 406 25.53 -1.71 -10.93
N SER A 407 24.70 -1.57 -11.97
CA SER A 407 23.31 -2.06 -11.96
C SER A 407 23.03 -2.93 -13.19
N LYS A 408 22.07 -3.85 -13.04
CA LYS A 408 21.49 -4.63 -14.15
C LYS A 408 20.69 -3.74 -15.10
N ASP A 409 20.05 -2.70 -14.56
CA ASP A 409 19.17 -1.80 -15.29
C ASP A 409 19.88 -0.48 -15.69
N PRO A 410 19.39 0.22 -16.73
CA PRO A 410 19.93 1.52 -17.13
C PRO A 410 19.65 2.59 -16.07
N VAL A 411 20.68 3.02 -15.33
CA VAL A 411 20.56 4.09 -14.32
C VAL A 411 21.00 5.46 -14.84
N LYS A 412 20.23 6.49 -14.46
CA LYS A 412 20.45 7.90 -14.80
C LYS A 412 21.31 8.59 -13.73
N LEU A 413 22.63 8.42 -13.82
CA LEU A 413 23.57 9.11 -12.94
C LEU A 413 23.57 10.64 -13.23
N GLY A 414 22.81 11.38 -12.42
CA GLY A 414 22.61 12.83 -12.50
C GLY A 414 23.77 13.65 -11.92
N GLU A 415 23.45 14.68 -11.14
CA GLU A 415 24.45 15.50 -10.45
C GLU A 415 25.11 14.71 -9.31
N VAL A 416 26.41 14.90 -9.10
CA VAL A 416 27.21 14.27 -8.05
C VAL A 416 28.03 15.36 -7.37
N GLN A 417 28.10 15.34 -6.04
CA GLN A 417 28.93 16.25 -5.26
C GLN A 417 29.97 15.48 -4.43
N LEU A 418 31.14 16.11 -4.26
CA LEU A 418 32.27 15.58 -3.50
C LEU A 418 32.63 16.58 -2.41
N LEU A 419 32.91 16.06 -1.21
CA LEU A 419 33.17 16.85 0.00
C LEU A 419 34.42 16.34 0.72
N SER A 420 35.29 17.26 1.13
CA SER A 420 36.32 16.97 2.15
C SER A 420 35.72 16.86 3.55
N ALA A 421 34.56 17.47 3.79
CA ALA A 421 33.85 17.36 5.04
C ALA A 421 33.40 15.91 5.33
N ALA A 422 33.40 15.52 6.61
CA ALA A 422 32.74 14.29 7.04
C ALA A 422 31.23 14.52 7.23
N ARG A 423 30.42 13.55 6.81
CA ARG A 423 28.99 13.47 7.10
C ARG A 423 28.63 12.05 7.54
N MET A 424 27.56 11.94 8.31
CA MET A 424 26.98 10.65 8.68
C MET A 424 26.41 9.96 7.43
N GLU A 425 26.65 8.66 7.30
CA GLU A 425 26.16 7.86 6.17
C GLU A 425 24.63 7.77 6.15
N HIS A 426 24.03 7.93 4.96
CA HIS A 426 22.59 7.90 4.71
C HIS A 426 21.77 8.73 5.72
N TRP A 427 22.33 9.86 6.19
CA TRP A 427 21.72 10.69 7.24
C TRP A 427 20.34 11.22 6.87
N GLU A 428 19.99 11.32 5.59
CA GLU A 428 18.67 11.76 5.14
C GLU A 428 17.60 10.73 5.53
N GLY A 429 17.93 9.44 5.44
CA GLY A 429 17.10 8.35 5.93
C GLY A 429 17.13 8.27 7.47
N LEU A 430 18.33 8.31 8.06
CA LEU A 430 18.48 8.19 9.52
C LEU A 430 17.84 9.35 10.29
N ALA A 431 17.96 10.59 9.84
CA ALA A 431 17.34 11.76 10.47
C ALA A 431 15.85 11.93 10.13
N GLY A 432 15.28 11.06 9.29
CA GLY A 432 13.86 11.10 8.95
C GLY A 432 13.49 12.27 8.03
N TRP A 433 14.26 12.50 6.95
CA TRP A 433 13.85 13.35 5.82
C TRP A 433 13.19 12.54 4.71
N THR A 434 13.45 11.24 4.65
CA THR A 434 12.90 10.27 3.70
C THR A 434 12.80 8.89 4.39
N VAL A 435 12.19 7.88 3.75
CA VAL A 435 12.33 6.48 4.17
C VAL A 435 13.22 5.74 3.18
N ARG A 436 14.23 5.05 3.71
CA ARG A 436 15.15 4.18 2.97
C ARG A 436 15.37 2.88 3.75
N GLY A 437 15.84 1.85 3.08
CA GLY A 437 16.41 0.68 3.72
C GLY A 437 17.59 1.07 4.62
N LEU A 438 17.81 0.29 5.68
CA LEU A 438 18.97 0.45 6.56
C LEU A 438 20.10 -0.40 5.99
N VAL A 439 21.30 0.18 5.97
CA VAL A 439 22.53 -0.44 5.46
C VAL A 439 23.37 -0.88 6.64
N ASP A 440 23.82 -2.14 6.66
CA ASP A 440 24.81 -2.65 7.61
C ASP A 440 26.18 -2.71 6.93
N ARG A 441 26.96 -1.64 7.08
CA ARG A 441 28.32 -1.50 6.54
C ARG A 441 29.28 -1.13 7.66
N GLY A 442 30.51 -1.66 7.58
CA GLY A 442 31.60 -1.25 8.47
C GLY A 442 31.86 0.26 8.42
N GLU A 443 32.19 0.83 9.59
CA GLU A 443 32.38 2.26 9.79
C GLU A 443 33.47 2.85 8.85
N PRO A 444 33.23 4.02 8.23
CA PRO A 444 34.19 4.68 7.34
C PRO A 444 35.42 5.16 8.11
N LYS A 445 36.63 4.82 7.63
CA LYS A 445 37.90 5.20 8.27
C LYS A 445 38.21 6.67 7.98
N GLN A 446 37.77 7.55 8.87
CA GLN A 446 37.95 9.01 8.77
C GLN A 446 38.64 9.57 10.01
N ASN A 447 39.34 10.69 9.86
CA ASN A 447 39.95 11.39 10.97
C ASN A 447 38.87 11.97 11.94
N PRO A 448 38.85 11.62 13.24
CA PRO A 448 37.84 12.11 14.18
C PRO A 448 37.81 13.64 14.36
N ALA A 449 38.88 14.36 14.00
CA ALA A 449 38.88 15.83 14.00
C ALA A 449 37.98 16.46 12.91
N CYS A 450 37.41 15.64 12.01
CA CYS A 450 36.37 16.02 11.07
C CYS A 450 34.94 15.89 11.65
N TRP A 451 34.79 15.43 12.89
CA TRP A 451 33.51 15.34 13.61
C TRP A 451 33.38 16.49 14.63
N ILE A 452 32.15 16.79 15.07
CA ILE A 452 31.90 17.83 16.08
C ILE A 452 32.00 17.22 17.49
N ASP A 453 32.80 17.80 18.37
CA ASP A 453 32.75 17.53 19.80
C ASP A 453 31.42 18.06 20.39
N ALA A 454 30.61 17.17 20.95
CA ALA A 454 29.28 17.48 21.49
C ALA A 454 29.31 18.51 22.63
N GLU A 455 30.39 18.55 23.43
CA GLU A 455 30.53 19.49 24.54
C GLU A 455 31.07 20.86 24.10
N ALA A 456 31.67 20.95 22.91
CA ALA A 456 32.07 22.20 22.28
C ALA A 456 30.88 22.96 21.63
N ILE A 457 29.67 22.39 21.63
CA ILE A 457 28.47 23.00 21.05
C ILE A 457 27.84 23.97 22.07
N VAL A 458 27.84 25.26 21.69
CA VAL A 458 27.31 26.37 22.47
C VAL A 458 25.95 26.78 21.91
N ASP A 459 24.95 26.87 22.79
CA ASP A 459 23.67 27.49 22.47
C ASP A 459 23.79 29.03 22.57
N LEU A 460 23.51 29.69 21.45
CA LEU A 460 23.51 31.14 21.27
C LEU A 460 22.11 31.69 20.95
N THR A 461 21.05 30.89 21.10
CA THR A 461 19.68 31.25 20.72
C THR A 461 19.24 32.57 21.37
N GLY A 462 19.47 32.73 22.67
CA GLY A 462 19.21 33.97 23.41
C GLY A 462 20.17 35.15 23.13
N ARG A 463 21.09 35.02 22.15
CA ARG A 463 22.06 36.06 21.75
C ARG A 463 21.84 36.57 20.33
N MET A 464 20.99 35.93 19.52
CA MET A 464 20.59 36.50 18.23
C MET A 464 19.45 37.50 18.45
N ARG A 465 19.62 38.72 17.93
CA ARG A 465 18.60 39.77 17.95
C ARG A 465 17.61 39.59 16.79
N PRO A 466 16.39 40.16 16.84
CA PRO A 466 15.38 39.98 15.79
C PRO A 466 15.80 40.41 14.38
N ASP A 467 16.81 41.29 14.25
CA ASP A 467 17.38 41.68 12.96
C ASP A 467 18.39 40.66 12.40
N GLY A 468 18.68 39.58 13.13
CA GLY A 468 19.70 38.58 12.82
C GLY A 468 21.12 38.94 13.27
N SER A 469 21.35 40.08 13.95
CA SER A 469 22.66 40.39 14.53
C SER A 469 22.95 39.51 15.75
N LEU A 470 24.19 39.04 15.90
CA LEU A 470 24.60 38.06 16.91
C LEU A 470 25.46 38.70 18.01
N ASP A 471 24.98 38.66 19.25
CA ASP A 471 25.67 39.19 20.45
C ASP A 471 26.62 38.13 21.06
N TRP A 472 27.62 37.77 20.26
CA TRP A 472 28.63 36.75 20.61
C TRP A 472 29.95 37.02 19.89
N THR A 473 31.04 36.53 20.48
CA THR A 473 32.38 36.53 19.88
C THR A 473 32.99 35.16 20.15
N PRO A 474 33.61 34.49 19.16
CA PRO A 474 34.30 33.22 19.38
C PRO A 474 35.31 33.31 20.54
N PRO A 475 35.37 32.27 21.41
CA PRO A 475 36.23 32.27 22.59
C PRO A 475 37.72 32.16 22.25
N ASP A 476 38.06 31.70 21.04
CA ASP A 476 39.43 31.45 20.58
C ASP A 476 39.64 31.95 19.13
N GLY A 477 40.82 31.70 18.57
CA GLY A 477 41.20 32.10 17.21
C GLY A 477 40.76 31.14 16.09
N ARG A 478 40.00 30.07 16.38
CA ARG A 478 39.55 29.11 15.37
C ARG A 478 38.44 29.71 14.49
N THR A 479 38.12 29.01 13.41
CA THR A 479 36.84 29.22 12.73
C THR A 479 35.76 28.47 13.53
N TRP A 480 34.63 29.12 13.75
CA TRP A 480 33.46 28.57 14.43
C TRP A 480 32.28 28.60 13.45
N THR A 481 31.64 27.45 13.24
CA THR A 481 30.45 27.33 12.41
C THR A 481 29.23 27.65 13.27
N VAL A 482 28.45 28.64 12.84
CA VAL A 482 27.19 29.03 13.47
C VAL A 482 26.03 28.59 12.58
N LEU A 483 25.13 27.78 13.11
CA LEU A 483 23.89 27.36 12.47
C LEU A 483 22.74 28.18 13.02
N ARG A 484 22.02 28.91 12.15
CA ARG A 484 20.72 29.51 12.48
C ARG A 484 19.64 28.54 12.03
N ILE A 485 19.06 27.82 12.98
CA ILE A 485 18.06 26.77 12.75
C ILE A 485 16.68 27.36 12.99
N GLY A 486 15.77 27.11 12.06
CA GLY A 486 14.35 27.43 12.20
C GLY A 486 13.48 26.34 11.59
N HIS A 487 12.22 26.67 11.37
CA HIS A 487 11.28 25.78 10.70
C HIS A 487 10.24 26.54 9.88
N VAL A 488 9.72 25.90 8.84
CA VAL A 488 8.79 26.50 7.88
C VAL A 488 7.74 25.48 7.44
N ASN A 489 6.55 25.94 7.03
CA ASN A 489 5.57 25.07 6.38
C ASN A 489 6.13 24.49 5.07
N GLY A 490 6.02 23.16 4.90
CA GLY A 490 6.69 22.39 3.83
C GLY A 490 6.14 22.60 2.41
N LEU A 491 5.10 23.41 2.25
CA LEU A 491 4.27 23.61 1.05
C LEU A 491 3.52 22.35 0.55
N TYR A 492 3.44 21.29 1.37
CA TYR A 492 2.67 20.08 1.05
C TYR A 492 1.17 20.36 1.04
N ARG A 493 0.46 19.76 0.08
CA ARG A 493 -0.96 20.00 -0.19
C ARG A 493 -1.67 18.70 -0.53
N ASN A 494 -2.95 18.62 -0.21
CA ASN A 494 -3.80 17.53 -0.66
C ASN A 494 -3.90 17.52 -2.19
N GLY A 495 -4.01 16.33 -2.77
CA GLY A 495 -3.99 16.14 -4.21
C GLY A 495 -4.57 14.80 -4.65
N PRO A 496 -4.86 14.66 -5.95
CA PRO A 496 -5.07 15.73 -6.92
C PRO A 496 -6.51 16.25 -6.76
N ALA A 497 -6.67 17.38 -6.08
CA ALA A 497 -7.95 18.03 -5.83
C ALA A 497 -8.17 19.18 -6.84
N PRO A 498 -9.43 19.62 -7.08
CA PRO A 498 -9.66 20.85 -7.83
C PRO A 498 -9.16 22.08 -7.03
N LYS A 499 -8.99 23.20 -7.72
CA LYS A 499 -8.25 24.38 -7.22
C LYS A 499 -8.86 24.98 -5.95
N GLU A 500 -10.19 25.01 -5.85
CA GLU A 500 -10.95 25.51 -4.71
C GLU A 500 -10.90 24.60 -3.48
N ALA A 501 -10.57 23.32 -3.67
CA ALA A 501 -10.46 22.32 -2.60
C ALA A 501 -9.01 21.93 -2.27
N THR A 502 -8.04 22.52 -2.97
CA THR A 502 -6.60 22.33 -2.74
C THR A 502 -6.10 23.33 -1.69
N GLY A 503 -5.57 22.85 -0.57
CA GLY A 503 -4.93 23.69 0.45
C GLY A 503 -3.80 22.95 1.16
N TRP A 504 -3.36 23.42 2.33
CA TRP A 504 -2.23 22.80 3.01
C TRP A 504 -2.58 21.43 3.60
N GLU A 505 -1.60 20.54 3.61
CA GLU A 505 -1.64 19.32 4.41
C GLU A 505 -1.50 19.65 5.89
N CYS A 506 -2.36 19.07 6.73
CA CYS A 506 -2.29 19.27 8.17
C CYS A 506 -1.06 18.58 8.78
N SER A 507 -0.47 19.18 9.82
CA SER A 507 0.65 18.55 10.54
C SER A 507 0.21 17.20 11.10
N LYS A 508 1.07 16.20 10.91
CA LYS A 508 0.85 14.82 11.32
C LYS A 508 1.45 14.56 12.71
N LEU A 509 2.45 15.36 13.10
CA LEU A 509 3.12 15.34 14.40
C LEU A 509 2.31 15.99 15.55
N SER A 510 1.16 16.61 15.28
CA SER A 510 0.39 17.37 16.28
C SER A 510 -1.13 17.20 16.10
N PRO A 511 -1.90 16.95 17.18
CA PRO A 511 -3.32 16.61 17.07
C PRO A 511 -4.14 17.78 16.51
N LYS A 512 -3.70 19.02 16.75
CA LYS A 512 -4.29 20.25 16.19
C LYS A 512 -4.41 20.23 14.66
N GLY A 513 -3.52 19.51 13.98
CA GLY A 513 -3.55 19.34 12.54
C GLY A 513 -4.77 18.52 12.10
N ILE A 514 -4.88 17.28 12.60
CA ILE A 514 -5.97 16.39 12.22
C ILE A 514 -7.32 16.82 12.82
N GLU A 515 -7.36 17.40 14.01
CA GLU A 515 -8.56 18.01 14.59
C GLU A 515 -9.13 19.11 13.70
N ALA A 516 -8.28 20.00 13.18
CA ALA A 516 -8.70 21.07 12.28
C ALA A 516 -9.13 20.54 10.90
N ASN A 517 -8.49 19.48 10.38
CA ASN A 517 -8.90 18.87 9.12
C ASN A 517 -10.24 18.12 9.26
N TYR A 518 -10.37 17.30 10.30
CA TYR A 518 -11.57 16.51 10.58
C TYR A 518 -12.79 17.41 10.79
N ALA A 519 -12.69 18.42 11.66
CA ALA A 519 -13.79 19.32 11.97
C ALA A 519 -14.27 20.14 10.75
N ALA A 520 -13.38 20.44 9.79
CA ALA A 520 -13.73 21.18 8.58
C ALA A 520 -14.37 20.31 7.48
N TYR A 521 -13.99 19.03 7.38
CA TYR A 521 -14.45 18.12 6.31
C TYR A 521 -15.35 17.00 6.82
N ILE A 522 -14.79 15.90 7.37
CA ILE A 522 -15.60 14.72 7.75
C ILE A 522 -16.57 15.03 8.89
N GLY A 523 -16.13 15.63 10.00
CA GLY A 523 -17.01 15.96 11.13
C GLY A 523 -18.12 16.94 10.73
N ARG A 524 -17.80 17.95 9.91
CA ARG A 524 -18.80 18.87 9.32
C ARG A 524 -19.89 18.11 8.54
N LEU A 525 -19.47 17.12 7.74
CA LEU A 525 -20.39 16.30 6.95
C LEU A 525 -21.19 15.32 7.82
N ALA A 526 -20.53 14.65 8.77
CA ALA A 526 -21.11 13.63 9.64
C ALA A 526 -22.15 14.20 10.62
N GLU A 527 -21.87 15.32 11.28
CA GLU A 527 -22.85 15.98 12.15
C GLU A 527 -23.89 16.82 11.39
N GLY A 528 -23.59 17.19 10.15
CA GLY A 528 -24.47 17.96 9.28
C GLY A 528 -25.18 17.10 8.22
N PRO A 529 -24.90 17.32 6.92
CA PRO A 529 -25.70 16.77 5.81
C PRO A 529 -25.73 15.24 5.71
N LEU A 530 -24.74 14.52 6.24
CA LEU A 530 -24.63 13.05 6.17
C LEU A 530 -24.98 12.33 7.48
N LYS A 531 -25.62 13.02 8.44
CA LYS A 531 -25.95 12.46 9.76
C LYS A 531 -26.83 11.22 9.65
N GLY A 532 -26.30 10.06 10.07
CA GLY A 532 -26.97 8.76 9.91
C GLY A 532 -27.02 8.21 8.47
N LEU A 533 -26.14 8.71 7.59
CA LEU A 533 -25.90 8.21 6.23
C LEU A 533 -24.44 7.74 6.03
N LEU A 534 -23.46 8.48 6.56
CA LEU A 534 -22.04 8.09 6.54
C LEU A 534 -21.78 6.95 7.55
N GLN A 535 -20.98 5.95 7.16
CA GLN A 535 -20.68 4.76 7.99
C GLN A 535 -19.20 4.65 8.39
N GLY A 536 -18.33 5.43 7.74
CA GLY A 536 -16.90 5.37 7.97
C GLY A 536 -16.12 6.33 7.08
N LEU A 537 -14.83 6.43 7.36
CA LEU A 537 -13.85 7.10 6.51
C LEU A 537 -12.73 6.14 6.12
N VAL A 538 -12.13 6.40 4.96
CA VAL A 538 -10.85 5.85 4.56
C VAL A 538 -9.78 6.94 4.65
N VAL A 539 -8.55 6.53 4.90
CA VAL A 539 -7.33 7.32 4.66
C VAL A 539 -6.49 6.53 3.68
N ASP A 540 -6.43 7.05 2.46
CA ASP A 540 -5.57 6.61 1.37
C ASP A 540 -4.06 6.62 1.72
N SER A 541 -3.27 5.95 0.87
CA SER A 541 -1.83 5.78 1.03
C SER A 541 -1.09 7.12 1.09
N TRP A 542 0.06 7.12 1.77
CA TRP A 542 0.71 8.35 2.20
C TRP A 542 1.43 9.09 1.06
N GLU A 543 0.84 10.18 0.53
CA GLU A 543 1.40 10.97 -0.58
C GLU A 543 1.85 12.41 -0.21
N CYS A 544 2.02 12.72 1.08
CA CYS A 544 2.30 14.08 1.56
C CYS A 544 3.75 14.36 2.03
N TYR A 545 4.74 13.60 1.57
CA TYR A 545 6.14 13.63 2.04
C TYR A 545 6.21 13.47 3.57
N ARG A 546 6.76 14.42 4.34
CA ARG A 546 6.73 14.38 5.82
C ARG A 546 7.00 15.73 6.47
N ASP A 547 6.40 15.95 7.63
CA ASP A 547 6.90 16.89 8.63
C ASP A 547 8.03 16.25 9.46
N ASN A 548 8.95 17.08 9.94
CA ASN A 548 10.01 16.69 10.88
C ASN A 548 10.24 17.72 11.99
N TRP A 549 9.26 18.61 12.21
CA TRP A 549 9.19 19.48 13.37
C TRP A 549 7.74 19.80 13.75
N THR A 550 7.47 19.96 15.05
CA THR A 550 6.26 20.59 15.57
C THR A 550 6.57 21.44 16.80
N ASP A 551 5.71 22.39 17.15
CA ASP A 551 5.96 23.37 18.21
C ASP A 551 6.15 22.65 19.58
N GLY A 552 7.35 22.75 20.16
CA GLY A 552 7.73 22.10 21.42
C GLY A 552 8.32 20.68 21.30
N LEU A 553 8.68 20.23 20.10
CA LEU A 553 9.28 18.90 19.85
C LEU A 553 10.55 18.64 20.68
N ASP A 554 11.34 19.66 20.98
CA ASP A 554 12.51 19.59 21.86
C ASP A 554 12.16 19.15 23.29
N GLY A 555 11.12 19.74 23.88
CA GLY A 555 10.60 19.39 25.20
C GLY A 555 9.95 18.00 25.22
N ILE A 556 9.25 17.63 24.14
CA ILE A 556 8.68 16.29 23.96
C ILE A 556 9.80 15.25 23.90
N PHE A 557 10.82 15.47 23.07
CA PHE A 557 12.00 14.59 22.95
C PHE A 557 12.71 14.45 24.30
N LYS A 558 12.98 15.55 24.98
CA LYS A 558 13.63 15.54 26.31
C LYS A 558 12.85 14.73 27.35
N THR A 559 11.52 14.70 27.23
CA THR A 559 10.62 13.93 28.09
C THR A 559 10.55 12.45 27.71
N ARG A 560 10.47 12.13 26.41
CA ARG A 560 10.31 10.75 25.89
C ARG A 560 11.63 9.97 25.82
N CYS A 561 12.71 10.63 25.40
CA CYS A 561 14.03 10.04 25.19
C CYS A 561 14.99 10.24 26.39
N GLY A 562 14.64 11.14 27.32
CA GLY A 562 15.36 11.35 28.58
C GLY A 562 16.63 12.22 28.51
N TYR A 563 16.95 12.80 27.36
CA TYR A 563 18.09 13.72 27.20
C TYR A 563 17.75 14.88 26.24
N ASP A 564 18.52 15.97 26.35
CA ASP A 564 18.28 17.19 25.59
C ASP A 564 18.74 17.04 24.12
N PRO A 565 17.87 17.30 23.11
CA PRO A 565 18.23 17.14 21.71
C PRO A 565 19.05 18.31 21.15
N VAL A 566 19.03 19.49 21.78
CA VAL A 566 19.45 20.75 21.14
C VAL A 566 20.90 20.70 20.68
N ARG A 567 21.81 20.16 21.50
CA ARG A 567 23.22 19.97 21.12
C ARG A 567 23.44 18.90 20.03
N ARG A 568 22.51 17.98 19.81
CA ARG A 568 22.63 16.93 18.78
C ARG A 568 21.93 17.29 17.47
N LEU A 569 21.16 18.39 17.41
CA LEU A 569 20.49 18.88 16.20
C LEU A 569 21.37 19.02 14.93
N PRO A 570 22.68 19.34 14.98
CA PRO A 570 23.52 19.32 13.77
C PRO A 570 23.51 17.97 13.04
N SER A 571 23.31 16.85 13.75
CA SER A 571 23.18 15.53 13.12
C SER A 571 21.90 15.36 12.31
N VAL A 572 20.83 16.11 12.61
CA VAL A 572 19.60 16.13 11.79
C VAL A 572 19.87 16.70 10.40
N PHE A 573 20.99 17.40 10.21
CA PHE A 573 21.51 17.91 8.93
C PHE A 573 22.82 17.20 8.49
N GLY A 574 23.09 16.01 9.02
CA GLY A 574 24.16 15.12 8.56
C GLY A 574 25.54 15.29 9.20
N TRP A 575 25.75 16.23 10.12
CA TRP A 575 27.03 16.31 10.84
C TRP A 575 27.17 15.17 11.87
N VAL A 576 28.36 14.54 11.91
CA VAL A 576 28.70 13.58 12.98
C VAL A 576 28.98 14.38 14.26
N VAL A 577 28.29 14.05 15.35
CA VAL A 577 28.42 14.71 16.66
C VAL A 577 28.80 13.67 17.72
N GLY A 578 29.96 13.85 18.36
CA GLY A 578 30.59 12.85 19.22
C GLY A 578 31.25 11.74 18.38
N SER A 579 30.50 10.69 18.07
CA SER A 579 30.93 9.58 17.21
C SER A 579 29.83 9.16 16.23
N LEU A 580 30.16 8.27 15.29
CA LEU A 580 29.20 7.62 14.40
C LEU A 580 28.11 6.87 15.20
N SER A 581 28.49 6.06 16.19
CA SER A 581 27.55 5.30 17.03
C SER A 581 26.69 6.17 17.95
N GLU A 582 27.19 7.31 18.42
CA GLU A 582 26.37 8.30 19.12
C GLU A 582 25.38 9.01 18.19
N THR A 583 25.85 9.39 17.00
CA THR A 583 25.04 10.04 15.96
C THR A 583 23.91 9.13 15.50
N ALA A 584 24.21 7.87 15.18
CA ALA A 584 23.23 6.86 14.78
C ALA A 584 22.17 6.60 15.87
N ARG A 585 22.59 6.53 17.15
CA ARG A 585 21.69 6.40 18.30
C ARG A 585 20.71 7.58 18.37
N PHE A 586 21.21 8.81 18.37
CA PHE A 586 20.38 10.01 18.40
C PHE A 586 19.41 10.08 17.20
N LEU A 587 19.89 9.81 15.99
CA LEU A 587 19.04 9.86 14.78
C LEU A 587 17.96 8.77 14.77
N ARG A 588 18.22 7.58 15.33
CA ARG A 588 17.17 6.58 15.56
C ARG A 588 16.16 7.05 16.61
N ASP A 589 16.60 7.57 17.75
CA ASP A 589 15.69 8.07 18.81
C ASP A 589 14.79 9.20 18.27
N TRP A 590 15.37 10.10 17.48
CA TRP A 590 14.70 11.20 16.77
C TRP A 590 13.67 10.70 15.75
N ARG A 591 14.07 9.80 14.85
CA ARG A 591 13.19 9.22 13.82
C ARG A 591 12.08 8.36 14.43
N GLY A 592 12.36 7.66 15.52
CA GLY A 592 11.39 6.92 16.32
C GLY A 592 10.32 7.85 16.89
N LEU A 593 10.72 8.91 17.60
CA LEU A 593 9.77 9.88 18.15
C LEU A 593 8.91 10.56 17.06
N LEU A 594 9.47 10.86 15.88
CA LEU A 594 8.67 11.38 14.76
C LEU A 594 7.64 10.35 14.26
N GLY A 595 7.95 9.05 14.31
CA GLY A 595 7.01 7.97 14.04
C GLY A 595 5.93 7.88 15.12
N ASP A 596 6.32 7.76 16.39
CA ASP A 596 5.42 7.71 17.56
C ASP A 596 4.41 8.87 17.53
N LEU A 597 4.87 10.09 17.20
CA LEU A 597 4.01 11.27 17.14
C LEU A 597 3.02 11.26 15.97
N VAL A 598 3.33 10.64 14.83
CA VAL A 598 2.36 10.44 13.73
C VAL A 598 1.37 9.32 14.06
N GLU A 599 1.83 8.26 14.72
CA GLU A 599 0.96 7.19 15.20
C GLU A 599 -0.05 7.71 16.23
N GLU A 600 0.41 8.37 17.29
CA GLU A 600 -0.44 8.91 18.36
C GLU A 600 -1.32 10.07 17.86
N ASN A 601 -0.70 11.13 17.30
CA ASN A 601 -1.41 12.40 17.09
C ASN A 601 -2.14 12.53 15.75
N TYR A 602 -1.85 11.66 14.77
CA TYR A 602 -2.60 11.62 13.52
C TYR A 602 -3.51 10.39 13.46
N TYR A 603 -2.96 9.16 13.45
CA TYR A 603 -3.78 7.95 13.26
C TYR A 603 -4.65 7.65 14.47
N GLY A 604 -4.07 7.62 15.68
CA GLY A 604 -4.81 7.41 16.92
C GLY A 604 -5.87 8.48 17.14
N ARG A 605 -5.50 9.76 17.00
CA ARG A 605 -6.43 10.88 17.16
C ARG A 605 -7.55 10.89 16.12
N LEU A 606 -7.29 10.48 14.87
CA LEU A 606 -8.33 10.36 13.84
C LEU A 606 -9.34 9.24 14.16
N ALA A 607 -8.86 8.10 14.69
CA ALA A 607 -9.73 7.02 15.16
C ALA A 607 -10.64 7.51 16.30
N GLU A 608 -10.09 8.19 17.32
CA GLU A 608 -10.88 8.78 18.41
C GLU A 608 -12.00 9.71 17.92
N LEU A 609 -11.69 10.61 16.97
CA LEU A 609 -12.65 11.55 16.41
C LEU A 609 -13.74 10.84 15.59
N ALA A 610 -13.35 9.89 14.74
CA ALA A 610 -14.29 9.09 13.95
C ALA A 610 -15.21 8.22 14.82
N HIS A 611 -14.65 7.55 15.83
CA HIS A 611 -15.42 6.72 16.76
C HIS A 611 -16.39 7.53 17.62
N ALA A 612 -16.07 8.79 17.95
CA ALA A 612 -16.99 9.70 18.65
C ALA A 612 -18.24 10.04 17.80
N ASP A 613 -18.08 10.19 16.49
CA ASP A 613 -19.17 10.41 15.51
C ASP A 613 -19.82 9.08 15.05
N GLY A 614 -19.39 7.93 15.58
CA GLY A 614 -19.93 6.60 15.26
C GLY A 614 -19.46 6.02 13.91
N LEU A 615 -18.36 6.55 13.35
CA LEU A 615 -17.79 6.19 12.06
C LEU A 615 -16.66 5.15 12.20
N THR A 616 -16.62 4.17 11.30
CA THR A 616 -15.48 3.24 11.18
C THR A 616 -14.27 3.87 10.47
N VAL A 617 -13.05 3.44 10.79
CA VAL A 617 -11.80 3.89 10.16
C VAL A 617 -11.06 2.78 9.42
N GLN A 618 -10.62 3.08 8.19
CA GLN A 618 -9.78 2.20 7.36
C GLN A 618 -8.52 2.98 6.92
N TYR A 619 -7.33 2.40 7.08
CA TYR A 619 -6.05 3.05 6.78
C TYR A 619 -5.21 2.21 5.80
N GLU A 620 -4.74 2.86 4.73
CA GLU A 620 -3.82 2.35 3.70
C GLU A 620 -2.34 2.41 4.15
N THR A 621 -1.38 2.23 3.23
CA THR A 621 0.05 2.16 3.53
C THR A 621 0.70 3.51 3.89
N ALA A 622 1.60 3.51 4.89
CA ALA A 622 2.37 4.67 5.30
C ALA A 622 3.79 4.35 5.80
N PHE A 623 3.92 3.75 7.00
CA PHE A 623 5.22 3.40 7.56
C PHE A 623 5.91 2.29 6.76
N GLY A 624 7.22 2.43 6.55
CA GLY A 624 8.05 1.53 5.74
C GLY A 624 7.79 1.56 4.23
N ASP A 625 6.87 2.41 3.76
CA ASP A 625 6.53 2.63 2.35
C ASP A 625 6.94 4.06 1.93
N ALA A 626 6.31 5.09 2.51
CA ALA A 626 6.65 6.51 2.30
C ALA A 626 7.20 7.20 3.56
N LEU A 627 6.93 6.67 4.75
CA LEU A 627 7.30 7.27 6.03
C LEU A 627 8.15 6.31 6.88
N ALA A 628 9.02 6.83 7.75
CA ALA A 628 9.77 6.01 8.71
C ALA A 628 9.12 6.09 10.11
N GLY A 629 8.90 4.92 10.72
CA GLY A 629 8.25 4.70 12.02
C GLY A 629 8.09 3.19 12.28
N ASP A 630 7.25 2.78 13.23
CA ASP A 630 6.93 1.36 13.42
C ASP A 630 5.98 0.86 12.31
N LEU A 631 6.47 -0.09 11.50
CA LEU A 631 5.82 -0.61 10.29
C LEU A 631 4.39 -1.13 10.50
N LEU A 632 4.03 -1.62 11.69
CA LEU A 632 2.72 -2.25 11.93
C LEU A 632 1.80 -1.42 12.82
N ALA A 633 2.36 -0.51 13.63
CA ALA A 633 1.66 -0.03 14.82
C ALA A 633 0.41 0.82 14.53
N TYR A 634 0.46 1.73 13.56
CA TYR A 634 -0.69 2.59 13.21
C TYR A 634 -1.96 1.83 12.81
N TRP A 635 -1.85 0.66 12.18
CA TRP A 635 -3.00 -0.21 11.86
C TRP A 635 -3.73 -0.76 13.09
N LYS A 636 -3.15 -0.67 14.31
CA LYS A 636 -3.89 -1.01 15.55
C LYS A 636 -5.04 -0.05 15.82
N HIS A 637 -4.99 1.18 15.28
CA HIS A 637 -6.05 2.19 15.39
C HIS A 637 -7.14 2.05 14.30
N ALA A 638 -6.87 1.36 13.18
CA ALA A 638 -7.89 1.07 12.16
C ALA A 638 -8.89 0.02 12.65
N ASP A 639 -10.17 0.12 12.27
CA ASP A 639 -11.15 -0.95 12.46
C ASP A 639 -10.90 -2.08 11.46
N VAL A 640 -10.49 -1.70 10.24
CA VAL A 640 -10.05 -2.60 9.17
C VAL A 640 -8.74 -2.07 8.58
N PRO A 641 -7.61 -2.74 8.81
CA PRO A 641 -6.38 -2.51 8.06
C PRO A 641 -6.59 -2.67 6.56
N MET A 642 -5.96 -1.79 5.78
CA MET A 642 -6.04 -1.79 4.32
C MET A 642 -4.63 -1.73 3.72
N CYS A 643 -4.46 -2.35 2.56
CA CYS A 643 -3.25 -2.27 1.74
C CYS A 643 -3.63 -2.25 0.25
N GLU A 644 -2.70 -2.50 -0.65
CA GLU A 644 -2.90 -2.17 -2.06
C GLU A 644 -2.19 -3.18 -2.97
N PHE A 645 -2.81 -3.57 -4.09
CA PHE A 645 -2.16 -4.39 -5.10
C PHE A 645 -2.62 -4.12 -6.55
N TRP A 646 -1.62 -4.10 -7.44
CA TRP A 646 -1.75 -3.58 -8.80
C TRP A 646 -1.71 -4.69 -9.86
N ARG A 647 -2.11 -4.34 -11.08
CA ARG A 647 -1.95 -5.16 -12.29
C ARG A 647 -1.50 -4.29 -13.48
N PRO A 648 -0.87 -4.86 -14.54
CA PRO A 648 -0.37 -6.23 -14.63
C PRO A 648 0.74 -6.52 -13.61
N THR A 649 0.97 -7.79 -13.30
CA THR A 649 2.10 -8.21 -12.46
C THR A 649 3.42 -8.04 -13.21
N ALA A 650 4.43 -7.50 -12.54
CA ALA A 650 5.76 -7.24 -13.10
C ALA A 650 6.88 -7.89 -12.24
N PRO A 651 8.07 -8.15 -12.79
CA PRO A 651 9.21 -8.62 -11.98
C PRO A 651 9.80 -7.51 -11.09
N THR A 652 9.76 -6.25 -11.57
CA THR A 652 10.30 -5.06 -10.89
C THR A 652 9.36 -3.86 -11.12
N GLY A 653 9.50 -2.81 -10.29
CA GLY A 653 8.70 -1.59 -10.41
C GLY A 653 7.20 -1.77 -10.15
N VAL A 654 6.38 -1.01 -10.88
CA VAL A 654 4.91 -0.98 -10.74
C VAL A 654 4.29 -2.35 -11.00
N GLY A 655 3.53 -2.87 -10.04
CA GLY A 655 2.92 -4.21 -10.12
C GLY A 655 3.87 -5.36 -9.74
N SER A 656 5.07 -5.09 -9.23
CA SER A 656 5.94 -6.12 -8.65
C SER A 656 5.56 -6.50 -7.22
N ALA A 657 6.03 -7.66 -6.76
CA ALA A 657 5.70 -8.19 -5.44
C ALA A 657 6.15 -7.27 -4.27
N ASP A 658 7.17 -6.43 -4.50
CA ASP A 658 7.67 -5.44 -3.53
C ASP A 658 6.91 -4.11 -3.54
N PHE A 659 6.12 -3.83 -4.58
CA PHE A 659 5.62 -2.50 -4.92
C PHE A 659 4.75 -1.82 -3.84
N LYS A 660 4.05 -2.60 -3.02
CA LYS A 660 3.17 -2.14 -1.93
C LYS A 660 3.25 -3.07 -0.71
N ALA A 661 2.86 -2.56 0.46
CA ALA A 661 3.09 -3.20 1.77
C ALA A 661 2.01 -4.24 2.16
N VAL A 662 1.87 -5.32 1.37
CA VAL A 662 0.81 -6.32 1.60
C VAL A 662 1.10 -7.18 2.85
N LEU A 663 2.24 -7.86 2.92
CA LEU A 663 2.56 -8.72 4.08
C LEU A 663 2.65 -7.93 5.42
N PRO A 664 3.14 -6.68 5.46
CA PRO A 664 2.98 -5.81 6.63
C PRO A 664 1.53 -5.64 7.09
N CYS A 665 0.58 -5.35 6.20
CA CYS A 665 -0.82 -5.15 6.58
C CYS A 665 -1.47 -6.45 7.09
N VAL A 666 -1.22 -7.57 6.43
CA VAL A 666 -1.65 -8.92 6.88
C VAL A 666 -1.08 -9.22 8.27
N SER A 667 0.22 -9.01 8.47
CA SER A 667 0.89 -9.21 9.77
C SER A 667 0.27 -8.33 10.86
N ALA A 668 0.08 -7.03 10.58
CA ALA A 668 -0.54 -6.08 11.50
C ALA A 668 -1.95 -6.52 11.91
N ALA A 669 -2.76 -6.99 10.95
CA ALA A 669 -4.08 -7.50 11.24
C ALA A 669 -4.04 -8.73 12.17
N HIS A 670 -3.15 -9.69 11.90
CA HIS A 670 -2.97 -10.88 12.74
C HIS A 670 -2.52 -10.50 14.16
N VAL A 671 -1.49 -9.67 14.31
CA VAL A 671 -0.89 -9.38 15.63
C VAL A 671 -1.72 -8.43 16.51
N TYR A 672 -2.58 -7.61 15.89
CA TYR A 672 -3.52 -6.71 16.59
C TYR A 672 -4.97 -7.24 16.63
N GLY A 673 -5.21 -8.50 16.24
CA GLY A 673 -6.52 -9.15 16.39
C GLY A 673 -7.61 -8.67 15.41
N LYS A 674 -7.23 -8.08 14.28
CA LYS A 674 -8.16 -7.57 13.27
C LYS A 674 -8.59 -8.72 12.35
N LYS A 675 -9.91 -8.91 12.20
CA LYS A 675 -10.49 -10.04 11.44
C LYS A 675 -10.31 -9.89 9.91
N ARG A 676 -10.44 -8.66 9.40
CA ARG A 676 -10.52 -8.33 7.97
C ARG A 676 -9.26 -7.58 7.53
N VAL A 677 -8.69 -8.00 6.41
CA VAL A 677 -7.64 -7.27 5.68
C VAL A 677 -8.27 -6.78 4.39
N ALA A 678 -8.55 -5.48 4.31
CA ALA A 678 -9.02 -4.86 3.08
C ALA A 678 -7.85 -4.65 2.11
N ALA A 679 -8.14 -4.51 0.82
CA ALA A 679 -7.16 -3.95 -0.10
C ALA A 679 -7.74 -3.15 -1.26
N GLU A 680 -7.12 -2.01 -1.60
CA GLU A 680 -7.24 -1.42 -2.93
C GLU A 680 -6.78 -2.45 -3.97
N ALA A 681 -7.73 -2.90 -4.80
CA ALA A 681 -7.58 -4.10 -5.60
C ALA A 681 -7.65 -3.78 -7.10
N LEU A 682 -6.63 -4.26 -7.82
CA LEU A 682 -6.57 -4.33 -9.30
C LEU A 682 -6.31 -2.98 -10.00
N THR A 683 -5.67 -2.04 -9.31
CA THR A 683 -5.20 -0.75 -9.84
C THR A 683 -4.31 -0.96 -11.07
N ASN A 684 -4.55 -0.20 -12.15
CA ASN A 684 -3.92 -0.45 -13.46
C ASN A 684 -3.42 0.84 -14.13
N CYS A 685 -2.11 1.10 -14.13
CA CYS A 685 -1.53 2.19 -14.93
C CYS A 685 -1.27 1.82 -16.41
N ALA A 686 -1.61 0.59 -16.84
CA ALA A 686 -1.60 0.16 -18.24
C ALA A 686 -3.05 -0.03 -18.74
N LEU A 687 -3.88 1.02 -18.64
CA LEU A 687 -5.25 1.02 -19.14
C LEU A 687 -5.26 0.91 -20.68
N ASP A 688 -5.73 -0.22 -21.20
CA ASP A 688 -5.84 -0.44 -22.65
C ASP A 688 -7.25 -0.84 -23.11
N TRP A 689 -8.22 -0.95 -22.19
CA TRP A 689 -9.60 -1.40 -22.44
C TRP A 689 -9.71 -2.85 -22.91
N ASN A 690 -8.66 -3.65 -22.74
CA ASN A 690 -8.67 -5.11 -22.88
C ASN A 690 -8.70 -5.84 -21.53
N GLU A 691 -9.00 -5.15 -20.43
CA GLU A 691 -9.10 -5.79 -19.11
C GLU A 691 -10.31 -6.75 -19.06
N ALA A 692 -10.07 -8.02 -18.71
CA ALA A 692 -11.10 -9.04 -18.58
C ALA A 692 -11.15 -9.65 -17.18
N LEU A 693 -12.35 -10.08 -16.74
CA LEU A 693 -12.57 -10.65 -15.41
C LEU A 693 -11.64 -11.83 -15.09
N ARG A 694 -11.39 -12.72 -16.08
CA ARG A 694 -10.45 -13.85 -15.93
C ARG A 694 -9.03 -13.40 -15.57
N ASP A 695 -8.57 -12.25 -16.08
CA ASP A 695 -7.21 -11.75 -15.88
C ASP A 695 -7.03 -11.15 -14.48
N PHE A 696 -8.12 -10.82 -13.80
CA PHE A 696 -8.12 -10.34 -12.41
C PHE A 696 -7.97 -11.48 -11.41
N LYS A 697 -8.50 -12.68 -11.73
CA LYS A 697 -8.53 -13.81 -10.81
C LYS A 697 -7.11 -14.25 -10.36
N PRO A 698 -6.13 -14.53 -11.24
CA PRO A 698 -4.76 -14.84 -10.78
C PRO A 698 -4.12 -13.77 -9.90
N VAL A 699 -4.47 -12.49 -10.09
CA VAL A 699 -3.96 -11.39 -9.25
C VAL A 699 -4.62 -11.44 -7.87
N LEU A 700 -5.95 -11.57 -7.78
CA LEU A 700 -6.68 -11.77 -6.54
C LEU A 700 -6.17 -13.01 -5.78
N ASP A 701 -6.02 -14.14 -6.47
CA ASP A 701 -5.65 -15.43 -5.88
C ASP A 701 -4.28 -15.39 -5.19
N ARG A 702 -3.29 -14.67 -5.77
CA ARG A 702 -1.99 -14.45 -5.11
C ARG A 702 -2.11 -13.61 -3.84
N HIS A 703 -3.05 -12.67 -3.78
CA HIS A 703 -3.23 -11.77 -2.62
C HIS A 703 -4.12 -12.41 -1.53
N PHE A 704 -5.15 -13.17 -1.91
CA PHE A 704 -5.84 -14.12 -1.04
C PHE A 704 -4.86 -15.13 -0.43
N ALA A 705 -3.87 -15.61 -1.21
CA ALA A 705 -2.80 -16.48 -0.71
C ALA A 705 -1.73 -15.75 0.13
N LYS A 706 -1.59 -14.42 0.03
CA LYS A 706 -0.80 -13.61 0.98
C LYS A 706 -1.54 -13.40 2.31
N GLY A 707 -2.87 -13.28 2.28
CA GLY A 707 -3.72 -13.08 3.46
C GLY A 707 -4.65 -11.88 3.42
N VAL A 708 -4.75 -11.19 2.27
CA VAL A 708 -5.84 -10.23 2.03
C VAL A 708 -7.17 -10.98 2.10
N THR A 709 -8.19 -10.41 2.75
CA THR A 709 -9.51 -11.07 2.87
C THR A 709 -10.60 -10.36 2.08
N PHE A 710 -10.51 -9.04 1.88
CA PHE A 710 -11.63 -8.23 1.40
C PHE A 710 -11.22 -7.22 0.30
N PRO A 711 -11.48 -7.52 -0.99
CA PRO A 711 -11.17 -6.61 -2.08
C PRO A 711 -12.04 -5.34 -2.05
N VAL A 712 -11.40 -4.19 -2.27
CA VAL A 712 -12.04 -2.91 -2.58
C VAL A 712 -11.58 -2.51 -3.97
N PHE A 713 -12.44 -2.66 -4.98
CA PHE A 713 -12.01 -2.53 -6.37
C PHE A 713 -11.60 -1.10 -6.74
N HIS A 714 -10.37 -0.96 -7.25
CA HIS A 714 -9.92 0.21 -7.99
C HIS A 714 -10.22 0.00 -9.49
N THR A 715 -11.17 0.72 -10.11
CA THR A 715 -12.07 1.73 -9.53
C THR A 715 -13.38 1.79 -10.31
N TYR A 716 -14.47 2.14 -9.62
CA TYR A 716 -15.66 2.69 -10.25
C TYR A 716 -15.49 4.21 -10.43
N THR A 717 -15.63 4.72 -11.65
CA THR A 717 -15.68 6.17 -11.92
C THR A 717 -17.10 6.57 -12.29
N HIS A 718 -17.62 7.59 -11.63
CA HIS A 718 -18.97 8.09 -11.89
C HIS A 718 -19.12 8.57 -13.33
N ASN A 719 -20.27 8.28 -13.94
CA ASN A 719 -20.64 8.80 -15.25
C ASN A 719 -21.94 9.63 -15.14
N PRO A 720 -21.90 10.97 -15.34
CA PRO A 720 -23.04 11.86 -15.14
C PRO A 720 -24.14 11.74 -16.20
N GLN A 721 -23.99 10.93 -17.25
CA GLN A 721 -25.01 10.79 -18.31
C GLN A 721 -25.58 9.38 -18.43
N VAL A 722 -26.88 9.24 -18.14
CA VAL A 722 -27.65 8.03 -18.45
C VAL A 722 -27.89 7.98 -19.98
N GLY A 723 -27.72 6.79 -20.58
CA GLY A 723 -27.96 6.58 -22.02
C GLY A 723 -26.87 7.09 -22.99
N PHE A 724 -25.77 7.68 -22.49
CA PHE A 724 -24.69 8.21 -23.34
C PHE A 724 -23.76 7.13 -23.94
N LYS A 725 -22.88 7.54 -24.86
CA LYS A 725 -21.83 6.72 -25.50
C LYS A 725 -21.03 5.93 -24.44
N LYS A 726 -20.89 4.62 -24.66
CA LYS A 726 -20.11 3.69 -23.81
C LYS A 726 -18.62 3.67 -24.23
N PRO A 727 -17.67 3.20 -23.39
CA PRO A 727 -17.83 2.78 -22.00
C PRO A 727 -18.03 3.92 -20.99
N GLY A 728 -17.70 5.17 -21.34
CA GLY A 728 -17.39 6.20 -20.35
C GLY A 728 -15.89 6.27 -20.12
N THR A 729 -15.44 6.85 -19.01
CA THR A 729 -14.00 7.03 -18.73
C THR A 729 -13.60 6.43 -17.38
N SER A 730 -12.34 6.04 -17.27
CA SER A 730 -11.75 5.49 -16.04
C SER A 730 -10.91 6.56 -15.34
N PHE A 731 -11.11 6.75 -14.03
CA PHE A 731 -10.33 7.60 -13.11
C PHE A 731 -10.05 9.06 -13.56
N GLY A 732 -10.76 9.54 -14.58
CA GLY A 732 -10.42 10.78 -15.29
C GLY A 732 -9.11 10.74 -16.11
N TYR A 733 -8.44 9.59 -16.23
CA TYR A 733 -7.04 9.51 -16.67
C TYR A 733 -6.67 8.15 -17.29
N PHE A 734 -5.36 7.86 -17.45
CA PHE A 734 -4.87 6.57 -17.98
C PHE A 734 -4.94 5.40 -16.97
N ILE A 735 -5.71 5.53 -15.89
CA ILE A 735 -5.68 4.59 -14.75
C ILE A 735 -7.00 3.80 -14.67
N GLY A 736 -6.85 2.48 -14.59
CA GLY A 736 -7.90 1.50 -14.34
C GLY A 736 -7.77 0.84 -12.96
N THR A 737 -8.44 -0.27 -12.69
CA THR A 737 -9.25 -1.05 -13.63
C THR A 737 -10.64 -0.42 -13.85
N PRO A 738 -11.12 -0.32 -15.11
CA PRO A 738 -12.37 0.38 -15.45
C PRO A 738 -13.63 -0.43 -15.07
N PHE A 739 -13.96 -0.52 -13.78
CA PHE A 739 -15.19 -1.16 -13.29
C PHE A 739 -16.41 -0.21 -13.45
N LEU A 740 -16.90 -0.05 -14.67
CA LEU A 740 -17.96 0.91 -15.02
C LEU A 740 -19.23 0.22 -15.52
N ARG A 741 -20.43 0.77 -15.26
CA ARG A 741 -21.71 0.33 -15.87
C ARG A 741 -21.71 0.22 -17.40
N GLY A 742 -20.76 0.91 -18.06
CA GLY A 742 -20.55 0.86 -19.51
C GLY A 742 -19.76 -0.35 -20.00
N GLN A 743 -19.19 -1.18 -19.12
CA GLN A 743 -18.39 -2.36 -19.50
C GLN A 743 -19.19 -3.38 -20.32
N THR A 744 -18.51 -4.06 -21.25
CA THR A 744 -19.11 -5.17 -22.01
C THR A 744 -19.46 -6.34 -21.11
N TRP A 745 -18.55 -6.72 -20.21
CA TRP A 745 -18.70 -7.83 -19.27
C TRP A 745 -19.48 -7.50 -17.99
N TRP A 746 -20.11 -6.32 -17.87
CA TRP A 746 -20.77 -5.90 -16.63
C TRP A 746 -21.83 -6.89 -16.12
N ASN A 747 -22.57 -7.54 -17.03
CA ASN A 747 -23.57 -8.55 -16.70
C ASN A 747 -23.00 -9.82 -16.03
N PHE A 748 -21.69 -10.06 -16.12
CA PHE A 748 -20.98 -11.17 -15.48
C PHE A 748 -20.41 -10.81 -14.10
N MET A 749 -20.39 -9.52 -13.72
CA MET A 749 -19.87 -9.07 -12.42
C MET A 749 -20.46 -9.81 -11.21
N PRO A 750 -21.75 -10.19 -11.15
CA PRO A 750 -22.29 -10.98 -10.03
C PRO A 750 -21.54 -12.29 -9.78
N LEU A 751 -21.00 -12.93 -10.81
CA LEU A 751 -20.24 -14.18 -10.67
C LEU A 751 -18.84 -13.92 -10.10
N PHE A 752 -18.23 -12.79 -10.46
CA PHE A 752 -16.94 -12.33 -9.99
C PHE A 752 -17.00 -11.78 -8.55
N THR A 753 -18.08 -11.07 -8.20
CA THR A 753 -18.31 -10.58 -6.84
C THR A 753 -18.78 -11.67 -5.89
N ASP A 754 -19.57 -12.65 -6.36
CA ASP A 754 -19.87 -13.86 -5.59
C ASP A 754 -18.63 -14.72 -5.36
N TYR A 755 -17.72 -14.83 -6.35
CA TYR A 755 -16.40 -15.44 -6.15
C TYR A 755 -15.62 -14.74 -5.03
N CYS A 756 -15.47 -13.42 -5.10
CA CYS A 756 -14.80 -12.63 -4.06
C CYS A 756 -15.48 -12.78 -2.69
N ALA A 757 -16.81 -12.81 -2.63
CA ALA A 757 -17.57 -12.96 -1.39
C ALA A 757 -17.41 -14.34 -0.75
N ARG A 758 -17.34 -15.42 -1.54
CA ARG A 758 -17.01 -16.77 -1.04
C ARG A 758 -15.57 -16.84 -0.54
N CYS A 759 -14.62 -16.21 -1.23
CA CYS A 759 -13.24 -16.11 -0.76
C CYS A 759 -13.17 -15.32 0.55
N THR A 760 -13.85 -14.18 0.68
CA THR A 760 -13.95 -13.41 1.93
C THR A 760 -14.50 -14.26 3.07
N ASP A 761 -15.62 -14.96 2.87
CA ASP A 761 -16.26 -15.79 3.91
C ASP A 761 -15.33 -16.91 4.41
N PHE A 762 -14.64 -17.58 3.48
CA PHE A 762 -13.67 -18.65 3.79
C PHE A 762 -12.38 -18.12 4.44
N LEU A 763 -11.85 -17.00 3.93
CA LEU A 763 -10.61 -16.37 4.38
C LEU A 763 -10.78 -15.53 5.66
N GLU A 764 -12.01 -15.39 6.16
CA GLU A 764 -12.31 -14.79 7.46
C GLU A 764 -12.90 -15.78 8.48
N ALA A 765 -13.00 -17.06 8.11
CA ALA A 765 -13.41 -18.12 9.03
C ALA A 765 -12.27 -18.49 9.99
N GLY A 766 -12.53 -18.42 11.30
CA GLY A 766 -11.54 -18.78 12.32
C GLY A 766 -10.30 -17.88 12.34
N LEU A 767 -9.20 -18.39 12.89
CA LEU A 767 -7.90 -17.70 12.96
C LEU A 767 -6.95 -18.20 11.85
N PRO A 768 -6.05 -17.36 11.32
CA PRO A 768 -5.02 -17.80 10.39
C PRO A 768 -3.97 -18.66 11.09
N VAL A 769 -3.32 -19.55 10.34
CA VAL A 769 -2.31 -20.47 10.86
C VAL A 769 -0.94 -20.11 10.29
N VAL A 770 -0.06 -19.65 11.17
CA VAL A 770 1.28 -19.16 10.84
C VAL A 770 2.26 -19.72 11.88
N ASP A 771 3.35 -20.35 11.42
CA ASP A 771 4.34 -20.98 12.31
C ASP A 771 5.42 -20.00 12.79
N VAL A 772 5.88 -19.14 11.90
CA VAL A 772 7.05 -18.28 12.12
C VAL A 772 6.59 -16.87 12.47
N LEU A 773 7.00 -16.38 13.63
CA LEU A 773 6.84 -14.98 13.99
C LEU A 773 8.20 -14.29 13.84
N ARG A 774 8.33 -13.44 12.82
CA ARG A 774 9.59 -12.80 12.44
C ARG A 774 9.71 -11.41 13.05
N VAL A 775 10.78 -11.20 13.82
CA VAL A 775 11.08 -9.89 14.41
C VAL A 775 11.57 -8.92 13.33
N LEU A 776 10.91 -7.76 13.23
CA LEU A 776 11.30 -6.67 12.32
C LEU A 776 12.56 -5.92 12.77
N GLY A 777 12.79 -5.90 14.08
CA GLY A 777 13.87 -5.15 14.71
C GLY A 777 13.53 -3.69 14.99
N ASP A 778 14.29 -3.09 15.92
CA ASP A 778 14.08 -1.73 16.41
C ASP A 778 14.77 -0.68 15.51
N GLY A 779 14.92 -1.00 14.23
CA GLY A 779 15.67 -0.22 13.24
C GLY A 779 14.88 0.91 12.60
N LEU A 780 13.56 0.75 12.39
CA LEU A 780 12.67 1.76 11.79
C LEU A 780 13.16 2.28 10.41
N GLY A 781 13.07 1.43 9.38
CA GLY A 781 13.44 1.73 7.98
C GLY A 781 12.33 1.34 6.99
N HIS A 782 12.69 1.11 5.73
CA HIS A 782 11.81 0.55 4.70
C HIS A 782 11.32 -0.88 5.05
N LYS A 783 10.17 -1.30 4.51
CA LYS A 783 9.63 -2.66 4.70
C LYS A 783 10.58 -3.75 4.15
N PRO A 784 10.55 -4.99 4.69
CA PRO A 784 11.27 -6.12 4.08
C PRO A 784 10.76 -6.44 2.67
N SER A 785 11.60 -7.09 1.86
CA SER A 785 11.20 -7.58 0.53
C SER A 785 10.24 -8.77 0.64
N GLU A 786 9.26 -8.76 -0.27
CA GLU A 786 8.23 -9.75 -0.53
C GLU A 786 8.45 -10.46 -1.90
N LYS A 787 9.54 -10.15 -2.64
CA LYS A 787 9.90 -10.77 -3.94
C LYS A 787 9.89 -12.29 -3.93
N THR A 788 10.39 -12.90 -2.86
CA THR A 788 10.54 -14.36 -2.72
C THR A 788 10.08 -14.80 -1.33
N PRO A 789 9.10 -15.72 -1.20
CA PRO A 789 8.71 -16.27 0.09
C PRO A 789 9.88 -16.98 0.78
N HIS A 790 10.25 -16.58 2.00
CA HIS A 790 11.45 -17.05 2.69
C HIS A 790 11.52 -18.58 2.89
N PHE A 791 10.38 -19.26 2.87
CA PHE A 791 10.28 -20.71 3.07
C PHE A 791 9.69 -21.45 1.85
N GLY A 792 9.63 -20.77 0.69
CA GLY A 792 8.92 -21.25 -0.50
C GLY A 792 7.44 -21.44 -0.21
N ASN A 793 6.86 -22.51 -0.75
CA ASN A 793 5.47 -22.91 -0.47
C ASN A 793 5.28 -23.65 0.87
N ARG A 794 6.31 -23.82 1.72
CA ARG A 794 6.24 -24.74 2.88
C ARG A 794 5.61 -24.16 4.14
N PHE A 795 5.82 -22.86 4.38
CA PHE A 795 5.44 -22.15 5.60
C PHE A 795 5.10 -20.69 5.28
N LYS A 796 4.53 -19.98 6.26
CA LYS A 796 4.31 -18.52 6.27
C LYS A 796 5.02 -17.90 7.48
N ASP A 797 5.46 -16.66 7.35
CA ASP A 797 5.85 -15.78 8.45
C ASP A 797 4.88 -14.60 8.61
N ASP A 798 4.58 -14.25 9.86
CA ASP A 798 4.01 -12.96 10.25
C ASP A 798 5.13 -12.09 10.81
N TYR A 799 5.05 -10.78 10.58
CA TYR A 799 5.94 -9.81 11.20
C TYR A 799 5.50 -9.45 12.63
N VAL A 800 6.46 -9.37 13.55
CA VAL A 800 6.27 -8.77 14.88
C VAL A 800 7.10 -7.51 15.03
N ASN A 801 6.44 -6.44 15.45
CA ASN A 801 7.02 -5.15 15.75
C ASN A 801 7.37 -5.01 17.25
N ARG A 802 7.91 -3.85 17.63
CA ARG A 802 8.36 -3.59 19.00
C ARG A 802 7.18 -3.55 19.99
N ASP A 803 6.09 -2.90 19.62
CA ASP A 803 4.87 -2.80 20.44
C ASP A 803 4.29 -4.18 20.79
N VAL A 804 4.04 -5.03 19.79
CA VAL A 804 3.50 -6.39 20.02
C VAL A 804 4.48 -7.25 20.81
N LEU A 805 5.78 -7.23 20.46
CA LEU A 805 6.82 -7.99 21.14
C LEU A 805 6.85 -7.67 22.65
N LEU A 806 6.90 -6.38 23.00
CA LEU A 806 6.96 -5.94 24.39
C LEU A 806 5.61 -6.15 25.10
N ASN A 807 4.49 -5.70 24.52
CA ASN A 807 3.25 -5.45 25.24
C ASN A 807 2.18 -6.55 25.09
N ARG A 808 2.15 -7.29 23.96
CA ARG A 808 1.10 -8.31 23.69
C ARG A 808 1.61 -9.76 23.75
N LEU A 809 2.86 -10.00 23.36
CA LEU A 809 3.40 -11.35 23.15
C LEU A 809 3.70 -12.07 24.48
N ALA A 810 3.16 -13.28 24.63
CA ALA A 810 3.37 -14.16 25.78
C ALA A 810 3.73 -15.58 25.33
N VAL A 811 3.99 -16.48 26.29
CA VAL A 811 4.28 -17.90 26.02
C VAL A 811 3.26 -18.77 26.77
N LYS A 812 2.75 -19.80 26.09
CA LYS A 812 1.89 -20.81 26.67
C LYS A 812 2.16 -22.15 25.98
N ASP A 813 2.33 -23.22 26.77
CA ASP A 813 2.53 -24.59 26.29
C ASP A 813 3.67 -24.72 25.24
N GLY A 814 4.75 -23.95 25.45
CA GLY A 814 5.92 -23.86 24.55
C GLY A 814 5.71 -23.00 23.28
N ARG A 815 4.48 -22.56 23.01
CA ARG A 815 4.14 -21.70 21.87
C ARG A 815 4.14 -20.22 22.26
N LEU A 816 4.44 -19.36 21.29
CA LEU A 816 4.20 -17.93 21.44
C LEU A 816 2.71 -17.67 21.19
N VAL A 817 2.09 -16.79 21.98
CA VAL A 817 0.64 -16.52 21.93
C VAL A 817 0.33 -15.03 22.08
N LEU A 818 -0.78 -14.61 21.49
CA LEU A 818 -1.37 -13.28 21.62
C LEU A 818 -2.78 -13.37 22.24
N PRO A 819 -3.32 -12.28 22.84
CA PRO A 819 -4.60 -12.31 23.56
C PRO A 819 -5.79 -12.79 22.71
N ASP A 820 -5.72 -12.54 21.41
CA ASP A 820 -6.78 -12.76 20.41
C ASP A 820 -6.81 -14.21 19.90
N GLY A 821 -5.90 -15.07 20.39
CA GLY A 821 -5.82 -16.50 20.08
C GLY A 821 -4.78 -16.90 19.04
N MET A 822 -4.14 -15.94 18.36
CA MET A 822 -3.00 -16.21 17.46
C MET A 822 -1.87 -16.93 18.21
N SER A 823 -1.27 -17.94 17.57
CA SER A 823 -0.23 -18.75 18.21
C SER A 823 0.82 -19.31 17.24
N TYR A 824 2.08 -18.99 17.51
CA TYR A 824 3.23 -19.27 16.65
C TYR A 824 4.15 -20.35 17.24
N SER A 825 4.85 -21.07 16.36
CA SER A 825 5.72 -22.21 16.68
C SER A 825 7.17 -21.80 16.93
N VAL A 826 7.61 -20.65 16.41
CA VAL A 826 8.97 -20.13 16.55
C VAL A 826 9.00 -18.61 16.45
N LEU A 827 9.80 -17.95 17.29
CA LEU A 827 10.20 -16.55 17.12
C LEU A 827 11.51 -16.53 16.34
N TRP A 828 11.51 -15.94 15.15
CA TRP A 828 12.69 -15.82 14.29
C TRP A 828 13.25 -14.40 14.34
N ILE A 829 14.55 -14.29 14.55
CA ILE A 829 15.33 -13.04 14.50
C ILE A 829 16.27 -13.19 13.30
N PRO A 830 15.96 -12.57 12.14
CA PRO A 830 16.85 -12.63 10.98
C PRO A 830 18.26 -12.11 11.29
N GLU A 831 19.24 -12.56 10.52
CA GLU A 831 20.61 -12.03 10.59
C GLU A 831 20.63 -10.52 10.28
N GLY A 832 21.52 -9.75 10.93
CA GLY A 832 21.54 -8.28 10.84
C GLY A 832 20.42 -7.53 11.60
N THR A 833 19.44 -8.21 12.21
CA THR A 833 18.32 -7.54 12.88
C THR A 833 18.78 -6.71 14.10
N TYR A 834 18.68 -5.38 14.02
CA TYR A 834 18.94 -4.51 15.15
C TYR A 834 17.87 -4.67 16.25
N LEU A 835 18.32 -4.75 17.51
CA LEU A 835 17.45 -4.79 18.69
C LEU A 835 17.98 -3.86 19.78
N ASP A 836 17.09 -3.16 20.48
CA ASP A 836 17.40 -2.38 21.67
C ASP A 836 17.52 -3.26 22.94
N ALA A 837 17.80 -2.65 24.09
CA ALA A 837 17.97 -3.38 25.35
C ALA A 837 16.65 -3.97 25.91
N ALA A 838 15.51 -3.33 25.66
CA ALA A 838 14.20 -3.80 26.11
C ALA A 838 13.70 -4.97 25.26
N SER A 839 13.84 -4.89 23.93
CA SER A 839 13.49 -5.99 23.02
C SER A 839 14.33 -7.24 23.31
N ARG A 840 15.65 -7.10 23.54
CA ARG A 840 16.52 -8.21 23.98
C ARG A 840 16.06 -8.80 25.31
N ALA A 841 15.86 -7.96 26.33
CA ALA A 841 15.40 -8.43 27.65
C ALA A 841 14.02 -9.12 27.60
N LYS A 842 13.12 -8.68 26.71
CA LYS A 842 11.83 -9.35 26.47
C LYS A 842 12.03 -10.71 25.80
N ILE A 843 12.91 -10.82 24.81
CA ILE A 843 13.26 -12.09 24.16
C ILE A 843 13.86 -13.06 25.20
N ASP A 844 14.72 -12.60 26.12
CA ASP A 844 15.24 -13.43 27.21
C ASP A 844 14.15 -13.91 28.19
N VAL A 845 13.08 -13.13 28.38
CA VAL A 845 11.91 -13.54 29.16
C VAL A 845 11.08 -14.59 28.40
N LEU A 846 10.85 -14.42 27.10
CA LEU A 846 10.11 -15.38 26.26
C LEU A 846 10.86 -16.73 26.18
N THR A 847 12.18 -16.71 25.95
CA THR A 847 13.03 -17.90 25.93
C THR A 847 12.97 -18.66 27.26
N ARG A 848 13.10 -17.96 28.40
CA ARG A 848 13.00 -18.58 29.73
C ARG A 848 11.59 -19.08 30.09
N ALA A 849 10.55 -18.53 29.46
CA ALA A 849 9.19 -19.05 29.55
C ALA A 849 8.92 -20.25 28.63
N GLY A 850 9.92 -20.71 27.86
CA GLY A 850 9.86 -21.92 27.03
C GLY A 850 9.54 -21.69 25.56
N ALA A 851 9.59 -20.44 25.06
CA ALA A 851 9.45 -20.19 23.63
C ALA A 851 10.66 -20.69 22.84
N ARG A 852 10.42 -21.32 21.69
CA ARG A 852 11.46 -21.56 20.69
C ARG A 852 11.83 -20.22 20.02
N VAL A 853 13.06 -19.76 20.25
CA VAL A 853 13.65 -18.59 19.58
C VAL A 853 14.81 -19.08 18.70
N VAL A 854 14.92 -18.55 17.47
CA VAL A 854 16.00 -18.83 16.53
C VAL A 854 16.55 -17.51 15.99
N ALA A 855 17.87 -17.31 16.09
CA ALA A 855 18.57 -16.17 15.52
C ALA A 855 19.42 -16.60 14.32
N GLY A 856 19.30 -15.89 13.19
CA GLY A 856 19.81 -16.36 11.89
C GLY A 856 19.16 -17.67 11.44
N GLY A 857 19.84 -18.40 10.56
CA GLY A 857 19.52 -19.81 10.21
C GLY A 857 18.13 -20.08 9.65
N ASP A 858 17.74 -21.37 9.63
CA ASP A 858 16.41 -21.82 9.26
C ASP A 858 15.51 -21.99 10.52
N PRO A 859 14.53 -21.10 10.76
CA PRO A 859 13.60 -21.24 11.88
C PRO A 859 12.64 -22.42 11.72
N THR A 860 12.47 -22.96 10.50
CA THR A 860 11.54 -24.05 10.18
C THR A 860 12.09 -25.45 10.43
N ALA A 861 13.38 -25.57 10.76
CA ALA A 861 14.02 -26.84 11.05
C ALA A 861 13.24 -27.66 12.10
N GLY A 862 12.89 -28.91 11.78
CA GLY A 862 12.11 -29.80 12.65
C GLY A 862 10.60 -29.47 12.76
N LEU A 863 10.08 -28.47 12.04
CA LEU A 863 8.64 -28.27 11.89
C LEU A 863 8.10 -29.10 10.70
N VAL A 864 6.84 -29.54 10.79
CA VAL A 864 6.14 -30.17 9.67
C VAL A 864 5.58 -29.07 8.75
N PRO A 865 5.94 -29.04 7.44
CA PRO A 865 5.40 -28.09 6.47
C PRO A 865 3.87 -28.02 6.52
N ASP A 866 3.32 -26.81 6.42
CA ASP A 866 1.87 -26.63 6.39
C ASP A 866 1.30 -27.12 5.06
N VAL A 867 1.99 -26.80 3.98
CA VAL A 867 1.75 -27.34 2.63
C VAL A 867 3.06 -27.87 2.08
N ALA A 868 2.99 -28.94 1.30
CA ALA A 868 4.03 -29.34 0.36
C ALA A 868 3.36 -29.83 -0.93
N SER A 869 3.65 -29.18 -2.06
CA SER A 869 3.10 -29.52 -3.38
C SER A 869 4.18 -29.98 -4.36
N PRO A 870 3.80 -30.62 -5.48
CA PRO A 870 4.69 -30.81 -6.63
C PRO A 870 5.07 -29.45 -7.22
N GLY A 871 6.31 -29.00 -6.97
CA GLY A 871 6.81 -27.69 -7.41
C GLY A 871 6.16 -26.49 -6.70
N ASP A 872 6.65 -25.30 -7.06
CA ASP A 872 6.36 -24.02 -6.39
C ASP A 872 5.16 -23.24 -6.96
N ALA A 873 4.49 -23.75 -7.99
CA ALA A 873 3.38 -23.06 -8.65
C ALA A 873 2.10 -22.95 -7.79
N LEU A 874 2.00 -23.69 -6.68
CA LEU A 874 0.86 -23.65 -5.76
C LEU A 874 1.01 -22.53 -4.72
N VAL A 875 0.15 -21.52 -4.80
CA VAL A 875 -0.04 -20.53 -3.72
C VAL A 875 -1.19 -20.98 -2.81
N TRP A 876 -1.09 -20.68 -1.51
CA TRP A 876 -2.09 -21.12 -0.53
C TRP A 876 -2.16 -20.19 0.69
N TYR A 877 -3.25 -20.31 1.45
CA TYR A 877 -3.43 -19.71 2.77
C TYR A 877 -4.26 -20.65 3.67
N HIS A 878 -3.97 -20.68 4.98
CA HIS A 878 -4.53 -21.65 5.92
C HIS A 878 -5.17 -20.95 7.12
N ARG A 879 -6.38 -21.38 7.48
CA ARG A 879 -7.10 -20.95 8.69
C ARG A 879 -7.63 -22.14 9.48
N LYS A 880 -7.81 -21.96 10.79
CA LYS A 880 -8.33 -22.96 11.72
C LYS A 880 -9.55 -22.43 12.46
N THR A 881 -10.64 -23.18 12.44
CA THR A 881 -11.90 -22.79 13.10
C THR A 881 -11.89 -23.14 14.59
N ALA A 882 -12.80 -22.53 15.36
CA ALA A 882 -13.00 -22.86 16.78
C ALA A 882 -13.42 -24.34 16.99
N ASN A 883 -13.97 -24.99 15.96
CA ASN A 883 -14.31 -26.42 15.96
C ASN A 883 -13.12 -27.32 15.54
N ALA A 884 -11.92 -26.75 15.45
CA ALA A 884 -10.68 -27.38 14.98
C ALA A 884 -10.74 -27.95 13.54
N GLU A 885 -11.63 -27.43 12.68
CA GLU A 885 -11.52 -27.65 11.23
C GLU A 885 -10.32 -26.86 10.68
N ASP A 886 -9.57 -27.46 9.75
CA ASP A 886 -8.53 -26.80 8.99
C ASP A 886 -9.05 -26.44 7.59
N LEU A 887 -8.85 -25.18 7.19
CA LEU A 887 -9.39 -24.56 5.99
C LEU A 887 -8.25 -24.04 5.13
N TYR A 888 -7.99 -24.66 3.99
CA TYR A 888 -6.97 -24.21 3.03
C TYR A 888 -7.62 -23.62 1.78
N PHE A 889 -7.30 -22.37 1.48
CA PHE A 889 -7.44 -21.83 0.13
C PHE A 889 -6.16 -22.19 -0.63
N VAL A 890 -6.29 -22.73 -1.83
CA VAL A 890 -5.17 -23.07 -2.71
C VAL A 890 -5.45 -22.60 -4.14
N ALA A 891 -4.42 -22.14 -4.86
CA ALA A 891 -4.55 -21.69 -6.24
C ALA A 891 -3.27 -21.95 -7.05
N ALA A 892 -3.45 -22.06 -8.36
CA ALA A 892 -2.41 -22.30 -9.37
C ALA A 892 -2.39 -21.12 -10.36
N PRO A 893 -2.02 -19.89 -9.93
CA PRO A 893 -2.31 -18.66 -10.67
C PRO A 893 -1.56 -18.53 -12.00
N ASP A 894 -0.38 -19.13 -12.13
CA ASP A 894 0.55 -18.94 -13.25
C ASP A 894 0.78 -20.21 -14.08
N ALA A 895 0.81 -21.38 -13.43
CA ALA A 895 1.11 -22.67 -14.04
C ALA A 895 0.29 -23.77 -13.34
N PRO A 896 -0.08 -24.85 -14.06
CA PRO A 896 -0.91 -25.92 -13.49
C PRO A 896 -0.20 -26.69 -12.38
N VAL A 897 -0.98 -27.26 -11.45
CA VAL A 897 -0.50 -28.11 -10.36
C VAL A 897 -1.27 -29.42 -10.37
N ALA A 898 -0.56 -30.55 -10.48
CA ALA A 898 -1.14 -31.88 -10.56
C ALA A 898 -0.41 -32.88 -9.65
N GLY A 899 -1.17 -33.68 -8.89
CA GLY A 899 -0.69 -34.77 -8.02
C GLY A 899 -0.86 -34.49 -6.52
N THR A 900 -0.17 -35.29 -5.69
CA THR A 900 -0.33 -35.28 -4.24
C THR A 900 0.18 -33.99 -3.60
N VAL A 901 -0.72 -33.18 -3.05
CA VAL A 901 -0.40 -32.07 -2.15
C VAL A 901 -0.59 -32.53 -0.70
N ARG A 902 0.33 -32.16 0.19
CA ARG A 902 0.32 -32.57 1.61
C ARG A 902 0.05 -31.40 2.54
N PHE A 903 -1.05 -31.46 3.27
CA PHE A 903 -1.51 -30.45 4.22
C PHE A 903 -1.22 -30.89 5.66
N ARG A 904 -0.17 -30.33 6.29
CA ARG A 904 0.43 -30.88 7.53
C ARG A 904 0.71 -32.39 7.40
N GLY A 905 1.28 -32.79 6.26
CA GLY A 905 1.57 -34.18 5.90
C GLY A 905 0.39 -34.98 5.31
N ARG A 906 -0.86 -34.58 5.57
CA ARG A 906 -2.08 -35.25 5.10
C ARG A 906 -2.21 -35.14 3.57
N PRO A 907 -2.16 -36.25 2.80
CA PRO A 907 -2.21 -36.19 1.35
C PRO A 907 -3.63 -35.88 0.82
N VAL A 908 -3.69 -35.09 -0.24
CA VAL A 908 -4.87 -34.85 -1.08
C VAL A 908 -4.37 -34.78 -2.52
N GLU A 909 -4.97 -35.55 -3.43
CA GLU A 909 -4.72 -35.38 -4.87
C GLU A 909 -5.42 -34.11 -5.35
N LEU A 910 -4.67 -33.24 -6.03
CA LEU A 910 -5.22 -32.04 -6.65
C LEU A 910 -4.80 -32.00 -8.12
N ALA A 911 -5.73 -31.54 -8.96
CA ALA A 911 -5.50 -31.14 -10.33
C ALA A 911 -6.09 -29.75 -10.52
N LEU A 912 -5.22 -28.77 -10.81
CA LEU A 912 -5.54 -27.37 -11.01
C LEU A 912 -4.92 -26.93 -12.35
N GLU A 913 -5.73 -26.42 -13.27
CA GLU A 913 -5.24 -25.71 -14.45
C GLU A 913 -4.68 -24.33 -14.06
N ALA A 914 -3.91 -23.70 -14.95
CA ALA A 914 -3.43 -22.33 -14.73
C ALA A 914 -4.60 -21.34 -14.60
N GLY A 915 -4.61 -20.57 -13.50
CA GLY A 915 -5.68 -19.67 -13.10
C GLY A 915 -6.76 -20.30 -12.21
N GLU A 916 -6.67 -21.60 -11.87
CA GLU A 916 -7.63 -22.26 -10.99
C GLU A 916 -7.34 -22.10 -9.49
N SER A 917 -8.38 -22.32 -8.68
CA SER A 917 -8.35 -22.28 -7.22
C SER A 917 -9.31 -23.32 -6.61
N ARG A 918 -9.10 -23.70 -5.35
CA ARG A 918 -9.99 -24.55 -4.56
C ARG A 918 -10.02 -24.11 -3.09
N PHE A 919 -11.12 -24.43 -2.43
CA PHE A 919 -11.17 -24.62 -0.99
C PHE A 919 -10.98 -26.10 -0.66
N VAL A 920 -10.10 -26.41 0.28
CA VAL A 920 -9.91 -27.76 0.85
C VAL A 920 -10.21 -27.71 2.34
N ARG A 921 -11.15 -28.54 2.82
CA ARG A 921 -11.57 -28.59 4.23
C ARG A 921 -11.23 -29.93 4.87
N PHE A 922 -10.59 -29.88 6.02
CA PHE A 922 -10.45 -30.99 6.95
C PHE A 922 -11.32 -30.73 8.18
N SER A 923 -12.09 -31.72 8.61
CA SER A 923 -12.67 -31.75 9.96
C SER A 923 -11.75 -32.50 10.92
N ALA A 924 -12.13 -32.53 12.20
CA ALA A 924 -11.49 -33.38 13.21
C ALA A 924 -11.47 -34.90 12.87
N GLY A 925 -12.26 -35.35 11.87
CA GLY A 925 -12.26 -36.74 11.38
C GLY A 925 -11.45 -36.99 10.09
N GLY A 926 -10.90 -35.97 9.43
CA GLY A 926 -10.18 -36.10 8.15
C GLY A 926 -10.64 -35.11 7.08
N VAL A 927 -10.23 -35.32 5.82
CA VAL A 927 -10.72 -34.55 4.64
C VAL A 927 -12.24 -34.68 4.56
N VAL A 928 -12.95 -33.58 4.32
CA VAL A 928 -14.41 -33.58 4.15
C VAL A 928 -14.83 -33.13 2.75
N SER A 929 -14.19 -32.11 2.19
CA SER A 929 -14.61 -31.55 0.90
C SER A 929 -13.48 -30.80 0.19
N VAL A 930 -13.47 -30.94 -1.14
CA VAL A 930 -12.85 -29.98 -2.06
C VAL A 930 -13.99 -29.23 -2.76
N THR A 931 -13.87 -27.92 -2.88
CA THR A 931 -14.92 -27.04 -3.45
C THR A 931 -14.26 -26.03 -4.38
N ASP A 932 -14.85 -25.81 -5.55
CA ASP A 932 -14.49 -24.69 -6.41
C ASP A 932 -15.12 -23.39 -5.86
N PRO A 933 -14.33 -22.36 -5.53
CA PRO A 933 -14.85 -21.08 -5.06
C PRO A 933 -15.59 -20.27 -6.13
N VAL A 934 -15.38 -20.52 -7.44
CA VAL A 934 -16.03 -19.78 -8.54
C VAL A 934 -17.52 -20.13 -8.63
N THR A 935 -17.87 -21.40 -8.47
CA THR A 935 -19.26 -21.90 -8.41
C THR A 935 -19.81 -21.98 -6.99
N GLY A 936 -18.96 -22.29 -6.00
CA GLY A 936 -19.38 -22.69 -4.65
C GLY A 936 -19.77 -24.18 -4.54
N CYS A 937 -19.51 -24.97 -5.58
CA CYS A 937 -19.86 -26.39 -5.70
C CYS A 937 -18.61 -27.29 -5.71
N PRO A 938 -18.74 -28.63 -5.66
CA PRO A 938 -17.67 -29.51 -6.07
C PRO A 938 -17.20 -29.17 -7.52
N PRO A 939 -15.90 -29.30 -7.84
CA PRO A 939 -15.38 -28.95 -9.16
C PRO A 939 -16.04 -29.74 -10.31
N VAL A 940 -16.26 -29.09 -11.44
CA VAL A 940 -16.79 -29.74 -12.66
C VAL A 940 -15.65 -30.47 -13.37
N GLU A 941 -15.40 -31.69 -12.93
CA GLU A 941 -14.44 -32.62 -13.55
C GLU A 941 -15.00 -33.20 -14.87
N ILE A 942 -14.12 -33.44 -15.82
CA ILE A 942 -14.43 -34.17 -17.06
C ILE A 942 -14.55 -35.67 -16.72
N PRO A 943 -15.66 -36.36 -17.07
CA PRO A 943 -15.78 -37.81 -16.87
C PRO A 943 -14.76 -38.59 -17.72
N ALA A 944 -14.33 -39.75 -17.23
CA ALA A 944 -13.32 -40.60 -17.88
C ALA A 944 -13.81 -41.33 -19.16
N GLY A 945 -14.98 -40.97 -19.68
CA GLY A 945 -15.52 -41.47 -20.95
C GLY A 945 -14.88 -40.81 -22.16
N ALA A 946 -15.46 -41.07 -23.35
CA ALA A 946 -14.97 -40.47 -24.58
C ALA A 946 -15.38 -38.99 -24.68
N ALA A 947 -14.40 -38.09 -24.63
CA ALA A 947 -14.61 -36.68 -24.97
C ALA A 947 -14.76 -36.52 -26.49
N VAL A 948 -15.96 -36.23 -26.96
CA VAL A 948 -16.26 -35.93 -28.35
C VAL A 948 -16.03 -34.44 -28.58
N GLU A 949 -15.08 -34.11 -29.46
CA GLU A 949 -14.94 -32.74 -29.97
C GLU A 949 -16.07 -32.47 -30.96
N LEU A 950 -16.89 -31.44 -30.70
CA LEU A 950 -18.10 -31.16 -31.50
C LEU A 950 -17.80 -30.55 -32.88
N GLY A 951 -16.53 -30.47 -33.26
CA GLY A 951 -16.04 -29.88 -34.50
C GLY A 951 -16.20 -28.35 -34.52
N GLY A 952 -15.81 -27.75 -35.65
CA GLY A 952 -16.05 -26.33 -35.91
C GLY A 952 -15.31 -25.39 -34.96
N PHE A 953 -13.98 -25.27 -35.10
CA PHE A 953 -13.28 -24.10 -34.58
C PHE A 953 -13.97 -22.82 -35.08
N ALA A 954 -14.31 -21.91 -34.18
CA ALA A 954 -14.96 -20.64 -34.50
C ALA A 954 -14.14 -19.41 -34.06
N PRO A 955 -12.81 -19.31 -34.32
CA PRO A 955 -11.98 -18.25 -33.76
C PRO A 955 -12.46 -16.89 -34.26
N GLY A 956 -12.69 -15.93 -33.37
CA GLY A 956 -13.31 -14.65 -33.71
C GLY A 956 -14.85 -14.61 -33.63
N ALA A 957 -15.53 -15.75 -33.46
CA ALA A 957 -16.99 -15.79 -33.41
C ALA A 957 -17.54 -15.33 -32.05
N MET A 958 -18.46 -14.36 -32.09
CA MET A 958 -19.22 -13.89 -30.91
C MET A 958 -20.46 -14.77 -30.62
N ARG A 959 -20.83 -15.67 -31.54
CA ARG A 959 -21.90 -16.66 -31.37
C ARG A 959 -21.57 -17.91 -32.17
N ALA A 960 -21.79 -19.07 -31.58
CA ALA A 960 -21.63 -20.38 -32.23
C ALA A 960 -22.71 -21.36 -31.75
N THR A 961 -23.10 -22.30 -32.61
CA THR A 961 -24.16 -23.26 -32.34
C THR A 961 -23.67 -24.66 -32.72
N PHE A 962 -23.90 -25.63 -31.84
CA PHE A 962 -23.45 -27.01 -32.00
C PHE A 962 -24.63 -27.96 -31.73
N ALA A 963 -24.57 -29.18 -32.25
CA ALA A 963 -25.56 -30.22 -31.98
C ALA A 963 -24.83 -31.47 -31.48
N PHE A 964 -25.38 -32.13 -30.46
CA PHE A 964 -24.81 -33.35 -29.89
C PHE A 964 -25.92 -34.32 -29.48
N ALA A 965 -25.60 -35.63 -29.52
CA ALA A 965 -26.48 -36.65 -28.98
C ALA A 965 -26.21 -36.88 -27.50
N ALA A 966 -27.25 -37.04 -26.69
CA ALA A 966 -27.16 -37.44 -25.29
C ALA A 966 -28.32 -38.38 -24.91
N ARG A 967 -28.22 -39.02 -23.74
CA ARG A 967 -29.34 -39.67 -23.05
C ARG A 967 -29.51 -39.01 -21.69
N ARG A 968 -30.76 -38.87 -21.24
CA ARG A 968 -31.10 -38.20 -19.99
C ARG A 968 -30.55 -38.97 -18.79
N GLY A 969 -29.88 -38.27 -17.87
CA GLY A 969 -29.30 -38.87 -16.67
C GLY A 969 -27.91 -39.50 -16.87
N ALA A 970 -27.39 -39.56 -18.10
CA ALA A 970 -25.97 -39.82 -18.31
C ALA A 970 -25.17 -38.55 -17.97
N ARG A 971 -24.10 -38.69 -17.16
CA ARG A 971 -23.26 -37.54 -16.80
C ARG A 971 -22.73 -36.88 -18.07
N THR A 972 -23.03 -35.59 -18.24
CA THR A 972 -22.74 -34.85 -19.47
C THR A 972 -22.09 -33.53 -19.13
N VAL A 973 -20.79 -33.41 -19.40
CA VAL A 973 -20.01 -32.20 -19.14
C VAL A 973 -19.57 -31.58 -20.46
N ILE A 974 -19.70 -30.26 -20.59
CA ILE A 974 -19.11 -29.50 -21.68
C ILE A 974 -17.86 -28.76 -21.22
N ASP A 975 -16.84 -28.71 -22.09
CA ASP A 975 -15.68 -27.81 -22.00
C ASP A 975 -15.66 -26.94 -23.27
N LEU A 976 -15.73 -25.61 -23.11
CA LEU A 976 -15.65 -24.66 -24.23
C LEU A 976 -14.21 -24.40 -24.71
N GLY A 977 -13.20 -24.94 -24.02
CA GLY A 977 -11.80 -24.64 -24.28
C GLY A 977 -11.50 -23.15 -24.08
N ARG A 978 -10.84 -22.54 -25.06
CA ARG A 978 -10.45 -21.13 -24.99
C ARG A 978 -11.60 -20.18 -25.37
N VAL A 979 -11.97 -19.31 -24.43
CA VAL A 979 -12.97 -18.23 -24.61
C VAL A 979 -12.31 -16.87 -24.38
N GLU A 980 -12.58 -15.91 -25.27
CA GLU A 980 -12.11 -14.52 -25.20
C GLU A 980 -13.34 -13.56 -25.18
N GLN A 981 -13.99 -13.27 -24.05
CA GLN A 981 -13.52 -13.43 -22.66
C GLN A 981 -14.53 -14.10 -21.71
N CYS A 982 -15.82 -13.84 -21.89
CA CYS A 982 -16.91 -14.43 -21.09
C CYS A 982 -17.93 -15.07 -22.02
N ALA A 983 -18.59 -16.16 -21.60
CA ALA A 983 -19.57 -16.89 -22.41
C ALA A 983 -20.91 -17.07 -21.68
N GLU A 984 -22.02 -16.82 -22.38
CA GLU A 984 -23.36 -17.30 -21.99
C GLU A 984 -23.67 -18.56 -22.80
N VAL A 985 -24.19 -19.60 -22.13
CA VAL A 985 -24.44 -20.92 -22.73
C VAL A 985 -25.92 -21.26 -22.60
N PHE A 986 -26.50 -21.68 -23.73
CA PHE A 986 -27.89 -22.07 -23.88
C PHE A 986 -27.97 -23.51 -24.37
N LEU A 987 -28.96 -24.25 -23.90
CA LEU A 987 -29.30 -25.60 -24.35
C LEU A 987 -30.76 -25.59 -24.79
N ASP A 988 -31.02 -25.94 -26.05
CA ASP A 988 -32.35 -25.94 -26.69
C ASP A 988 -33.13 -24.62 -26.51
N GLY A 989 -32.38 -23.51 -26.48
CA GLY A 989 -32.89 -22.14 -26.30
C GLY A 989 -33.02 -21.68 -24.84
N ALA A 990 -32.91 -22.58 -23.86
CA ALA A 990 -32.93 -22.23 -22.44
C ALA A 990 -31.51 -21.90 -21.93
N PRO A 991 -31.30 -20.81 -21.15
CA PRO A 991 -30.00 -20.51 -20.56
C PRO A 991 -29.62 -21.56 -19.50
N VAL A 992 -28.44 -22.18 -19.65
CA VAL A 992 -27.93 -23.21 -18.73
C VAL A 992 -26.74 -22.75 -17.89
N GLY A 993 -25.97 -21.75 -18.35
CA GLY A 993 -24.86 -21.22 -17.55
C GLY A 993 -24.22 -19.97 -18.14
N ARG A 994 -23.38 -19.32 -17.31
CA ARG A 994 -22.57 -18.15 -17.69
C ARG A 994 -21.18 -18.30 -17.08
N LEU A 995 -20.15 -18.11 -17.89
CA LEU A 995 -18.75 -18.43 -17.59
C LEU A 995 -17.87 -17.20 -17.82
N TRP A 996 -16.97 -16.90 -16.88
CA TRP A 996 -16.16 -15.67 -16.89
C TRP A 996 -14.65 -15.89 -16.73
N CYS A 997 -14.22 -17.10 -16.37
CA CYS A 997 -12.82 -17.53 -16.27
C CYS A 997 -12.67 -19.01 -16.66
N ALA A 998 -11.43 -19.47 -16.75
CA ALA A 998 -11.12 -20.90 -16.86
C ALA A 998 -11.43 -21.63 -15.52
N PRO A 999 -11.78 -22.93 -15.56
CA PRO A 999 -12.08 -23.70 -16.77
C PRO A 999 -13.48 -23.34 -17.29
N TYR A 1000 -13.64 -23.20 -18.60
CA TYR A 1000 -14.93 -22.83 -19.21
C TYR A 1000 -15.85 -24.06 -19.35
N ARG A 1001 -16.16 -24.70 -18.21
CA ARG A 1001 -16.89 -25.96 -18.09
C ARG A 1001 -18.27 -25.79 -17.46
N LEU A 1002 -19.24 -26.62 -17.90
CA LEU A 1002 -20.55 -26.75 -17.27
C LEU A 1002 -20.96 -28.22 -17.20
N ASP A 1003 -21.62 -28.60 -16.11
CA ASP A 1003 -22.36 -29.85 -16.03
C ASP A 1003 -23.78 -29.64 -16.57
N LEU A 1004 -24.17 -30.46 -17.56
CA LEU A 1004 -25.45 -30.43 -18.25
C LEU A 1004 -26.31 -31.68 -17.97
N THR A 1005 -25.89 -32.57 -17.05
CA THR A 1005 -26.52 -33.87 -16.77
C THR A 1005 -28.01 -33.78 -16.45
N GLU A 1006 -28.41 -32.79 -15.64
CA GLU A 1006 -29.80 -32.50 -15.25
C GLU A 1006 -30.56 -31.64 -16.28
N ARG A 1007 -29.94 -31.36 -17.44
CA ARG A 1007 -30.47 -30.44 -18.47
C ARG A 1007 -30.65 -31.11 -19.83
N VAL A 1008 -29.84 -32.12 -20.15
CA VAL A 1008 -29.94 -32.86 -21.42
C VAL A 1008 -31.19 -33.72 -21.51
N THR A 1009 -31.69 -33.84 -22.74
CA THR A 1009 -32.81 -34.68 -23.15
C THR A 1009 -32.34 -35.84 -24.02
N ASP A 1010 -33.18 -36.86 -24.18
CA ASP A 1010 -32.86 -38.02 -25.02
C ASP A 1010 -32.86 -37.67 -26.50
N GLY A 1011 -31.72 -37.89 -27.17
CA GLY A 1011 -31.52 -37.59 -28.60
C GLY A 1011 -30.65 -36.35 -28.83
N THR A 1012 -30.92 -35.62 -29.92
CA THR A 1012 -30.10 -34.49 -30.35
C THR A 1012 -30.49 -33.21 -29.61
N ASN A 1013 -29.55 -32.68 -28.82
CA ASN A 1013 -29.68 -31.42 -28.09
C ASN A 1013 -28.90 -30.33 -28.84
N ARG A 1014 -29.40 -29.08 -28.85
CA ARG A 1014 -28.74 -27.93 -29.49
C ARG A 1014 -28.07 -27.04 -28.45
N LEU A 1015 -26.74 -26.99 -28.48
CA LEU A 1015 -25.96 -26.01 -27.73
C LEU A 1015 -25.86 -24.69 -28.50
N GLU A 1016 -25.99 -23.56 -27.81
CA GLU A 1016 -25.65 -22.24 -28.36
C GLU A 1016 -24.80 -21.45 -27.36
N VAL A 1017 -23.70 -20.88 -27.84
CA VAL A 1017 -22.69 -20.17 -27.04
C VAL A 1017 -22.58 -18.74 -27.55
N VAL A 1018 -22.72 -17.77 -26.65
CA VAL A 1018 -22.63 -16.32 -26.96
C VAL A 1018 -21.46 -15.74 -26.19
N VAL A 1019 -20.47 -15.17 -26.89
CA VAL A 1019 -19.23 -14.66 -26.29
C VAL A 1019 -19.24 -13.14 -26.19
N THR A 1020 -18.86 -12.64 -25.02
CA THR A 1020 -18.63 -11.22 -24.73
C THR A 1020 -17.13 -10.94 -24.71
N ALA A 1021 -16.71 -10.00 -25.56
CA ALA A 1021 -15.33 -9.52 -25.69
C ALA A 1021 -15.12 -8.17 -24.96
N THR A 1022 -13.91 -7.61 -25.00
CA THR A 1022 -13.52 -6.34 -24.37
C THR A 1022 -13.82 -5.12 -25.25
N TRP A 1023 -13.68 -3.91 -24.70
CA TRP A 1023 -13.91 -2.66 -25.45
C TRP A 1023 -12.79 -2.32 -26.45
N HIS A 1024 -11.56 -2.77 -26.21
CA HIS A 1024 -10.35 -2.45 -26.99
C HIS A 1024 -10.59 -2.47 -28.50
N ASN A 1025 -11.11 -3.59 -29.04
CA ASN A 1025 -11.29 -3.79 -30.47
C ASN A 1025 -12.33 -2.85 -31.11
N ARG A 1026 -13.29 -2.31 -30.33
CA ARG A 1026 -14.22 -1.29 -30.83
C ARG A 1026 -13.59 0.10 -30.75
N LEU A 1027 -12.88 0.41 -29.67
CA LEU A 1027 -12.20 1.70 -29.48
C LEU A 1027 -11.10 1.92 -30.53
N VAL A 1028 -10.25 0.93 -30.81
CA VAL A 1028 -9.25 0.99 -31.90
C VAL A 1028 -9.90 1.33 -33.25
N ARG A 1029 -10.99 0.64 -33.61
CA ARG A 1029 -11.70 0.85 -34.88
C ARG A 1029 -12.36 2.23 -34.97
N GLU A 1030 -12.85 2.77 -33.86
CA GLU A 1030 -13.45 4.11 -33.83
C GLU A 1030 -12.45 5.25 -33.64
N ALA A 1031 -11.23 4.98 -33.16
CA ALA A 1031 -10.18 5.99 -33.00
C ALA A 1031 -9.75 6.64 -34.33
N ALA A 1032 -10.02 5.96 -35.47
CA ALA A 1032 -9.83 6.50 -36.82
C ALA A 1032 -10.96 7.43 -37.30
N LEU A 1033 -12.14 7.38 -36.68
CA LEU A 1033 -13.32 8.17 -37.09
C LEU A 1033 -13.29 9.58 -36.45
N PRO A 1034 -13.90 10.60 -37.08
CA PRO A 1034 -14.23 11.87 -36.43
C PRO A 1034 -15.08 11.66 -35.16
N GLU A 1035 -14.89 12.49 -34.12
CA GLU A 1035 -15.54 12.30 -32.81
C GLU A 1035 -17.09 12.30 -32.87
N ALA A 1036 -17.67 13.02 -33.85
CA ALA A 1036 -19.10 13.03 -34.12
C ALA A 1036 -19.64 11.63 -34.53
N GLU A 1037 -18.88 10.89 -35.35
CA GLU A 1037 -19.26 9.59 -35.94
C GLU A 1037 -19.07 8.40 -34.98
N ARG A 1038 -18.22 8.56 -33.95
CA ARG A 1038 -17.96 7.51 -32.94
C ARG A 1038 -19.22 7.16 -32.17
N THR A 1039 -19.55 5.88 -32.00
CA THR A 1039 -20.61 5.45 -31.07
C THR A 1039 -20.10 5.28 -29.64
N THR A 1040 -18.77 5.32 -29.45
CA THR A 1040 -18.09 5.22 -28.16
C THR A 1040 -17.52 6.55 -27.67
N TRP A 1041 -17.22 6.61 -26.37
CA TRP A 1041 -16.49 7.72 -25.73
C TRP A 1041 -15.71 7.27 -24.49
N THR A 1042 -14.50 7.82 -24.34
CA THR A 1042 -13.60 7.76 -23.16
C THR A 1042 -12.61 8.93 -23.25
N LEU A 1043 -12.01 9.38 -22.13
CA LEU A 1043 -10.93 10.37 -22.14
C LEU A 1043 -9.59 9.78 -22.59
N CYS A 1044 -9.31 8.54 -22.18
CA CYS A 1044 -8.08 7.81 -22.50
C CYS A 1044 -8.46 6.45 -23.09
N GLY A 1045 -8.06 6.19 -24.33
CA GLY A 1045 -8.34 4.95 -25.05
C GLY A 1045 -7.25 4.63 -26.07
N PRO A 1046 -7.26 3.42 -26.65
CA PRO A 1046 -6.26 3.00 -27.63
C PRO A 1046 -6.36 3.79 -28.94
N LYS A 1047 -5.25 3.83 -29.69
CA LYS A 1047 -5.11 4.53 -30.96
C LYS A 1047 -5.59 3.66 -32.12
N ALA A 1048 -5.87 4.28 -33.26
CA ALA A 1048 -6.21 3.60 -34.51
C ALA A 1048 -5.09 2.67 -35.05
N THR A 1049 -3.85 2.86 -34.56
CA THR A 1049 -2.66 2.08 -34.90
C THR A 1049 -2.43 0.85 -34.01
N ASP A 1050 -3.18 0.71 -32.92
CA ASP A 1050 -2.89 -0.29 -31.90
C ASP A 1050 -3.44 -1.68 -32.33
N PRO A 1051 -2.74 -2.79 -32.03
CA PRO A 1051 -3.08 -4.10 -32.55
C PRO A 1051 -4.34 -4.68 -31.90
N LEU A 1052 -5.28 -5.16 -32.73
CA LEU A 1052 -6.49 -5.84 -32.27
C LEU A 1052 -6.16 -7.06 -31.41
N LYS A 1053 -6.95 -7.25 -30.35
CA LYS A 1053 -6.81 -8.30 -29.33
C LYS A 1053 -7.66 -9.54 -29.69
N PRO A 1054 -7.29 -10.73 -29.20
CA PRO A 1054 -8.14 -11.92 -29.30
C PRO A 1054 -9.55 -11.71 -28.74
N ALA A 1055 -10.56 -12.26 -29.42
CA ALA A 1055 -11.97 -12.13 -29.07
C ALA A 1055 -12.78 -13.30 -29.67
N GLY A 1056 -13.80 -13.81 -28.97
CA GLY A 1056 -14.68 -14.89 -29.44
C GLY A 1056 -14.33 -16.29 -28.92
N LEU A 1057 -14.96 -17.31 -29.51
CA LEU A 1057 -14.84 -18.72 -29.11
C LEU A 1057 -13.72 -19.43 -29.89
N TYR A 1058 -12.54 -19.57 -29.29
CA TYR A 1058 -11.41 -20.25 -29.94
C TYR A 1058 -11.48 -21.78 -29.80
N GLY A 1059 -12.12 -22.30 -28.76
CA GLY A 1059 -12.30 -23.74 -28.58
C GLY A 1059 -10.99 -24.46 -28.19
N PRO A 1060 -10.84 -25.76 -28.53
CA PRO A 1060 -11.87 -26.62 -29.11
C PRO A 1060 -13.05 -26.83 -28.14
N VAL A 1061 -14.27 -26.94 -28.68
CA VAL A 1061 -15.47 -27.24 -27.88
C VAL A 1061 -15.66 -28.76 -27.81
N ARG A 1062 -15.72 -29.29 -26.60
CA ARG A 1062 -15.79 -30.73 -26.33
C ARG A 1062 -16.95 -31.05 -25.40
N ILE A 1063 -17.63 -32.14 -25.68
CA ILE A 1063 -18.57 -32.76 -24.74
C ILE A 1063 -17.99 -34.09 -24.27
N ALA A 1064 -18.04 -34.34 -22.98
CA ALA A 1064 -17.62 -35.58 -22.37
C ALA A 1064 -18.81 -36.19 -21.64
N THR A 1065 -19.18 -37.40 -22.05
CA THR A 1065 -20.24 -38.19 -21.42
C THR A 1065 -19.65 -39.41 -20.74
N ASP A 1066 -20.25 -39.85 -19.64
CA ASP A 1066 -20.00 -41.21 -19.16
C ASP A 1066 -20.33 -42.23 -20.26
N ARG A 1067 -19.63 -43.37 -20.24
CA ARG A 1067 -19.92 -44.47 -21.17
C ARG A 1067 -21.27 -45.06 -20.79
N ILE A 1068 -22.24 -44.92 -21.68
CA ILE A 1068 -23.48 -45.68 -21.61
C ILE A 1068 -23.20 -46.98 -22.36
N ASP A 1069 -22.96 -48.06 -21.62
CA ASP A 1069 -22.97 -49.39 -22.21
C ASP A 1069 -24.42 -49.70 -22.62
N ASP A 1070 -24.62 -50.18 -23.86
CA ASP A 1070 -25.93 -50.35 -24.52
C ASP A 1070 -26.68 -51.64 -24.12
#